data_AF-A0A349K1H4-F1
#
_entry.id   AF-A0A349K1H4-F1
#
_cell.length_a   1.000
_cell.length_b   1.000
_cell.length_c   1.000
_cell.angle_alpha   90.00
_cell.angle_beta   90.00
_cell.angle_gamma   90.00
#
_symmetry.space_group_name_H-M   'P 1'
#
loop_
_entity.id
_entity.type
_entity.pdbx_description
1 polymer ?
#
loop_
_entity_poly.entity_id
_entity_poly.type
_entity_poly.pdbx_seq_one_letter_code
_entity_poly.pdbx_strand_id
1 'polypeptide(L)'
;MDAITYFLVNYGFYSLFLVVPAALLGVAYGWIAWGKHRAGAMESRQRLEQAERVAHEVEIALSREREQFKLYQEAAEEGGTLPALPDAEGTMTALRRDNEELEKILKAARKEREEAEASLVDLAKEKESLAGDLVKLNVAKEELERKLAEGGAAGEEEKKSGKAGGRQKAGVRLAGPSWSEWKAHQKKSKAEKRELEKKLAITERDLQKKLAVQEKVGRRVVSGLEKKVGDLDRRLQSKVSEADELAASRMKVECELAEKKAEARETGKELGELRRAREGVERKLSEISKERDEKLAELAVLRKERDELGSKLQAEVKDRRQEGERLEKDLAAVREARGELRKSLQAVEGERDEKVRELASLQKERETLMADLESAEKGRMEEREKLEKELAELHRARSGLEEKLEGVGEERDQRIEELKDLRGQHQEMTARLKDEAESQKEKGEQLTRELEEVKGERAAIEEQMTGVACERDEKLVELAGLREKQDELSGKLEQEIKLRSDEQEKTSAELEELRGRRAELEKQLAVIRQEKEEGARELADVAVERSDLERALVTAQADAGKTESRLHEVLDEKEKLESGLVSLREERGEAERALKEMKEEKEGLEFRVGELEERVTRTSGELEELSGTKAGLEEQIAVARIETEQARMDFDLARQEHEHEHQELERRKVAETKWAEELHRLREEKKELHQHMAVLSGDSKAEVVVRQMKAEKDRLLHELEDQQHERQQVEDAALVLRREMHGLRSELVEAEQKLEALDKLQGRLLSTEERLGRTQMNLTRSLEEHKSLADKLESLKTASAISDETQRLLAEEVEALRTGREEAIREAVAEARGEAQEAAGRARMEKETALRAELETAREKGKRSAAAARELRAELSSTKRPAKRSTKPVRLEAAPEPVVKLPSGGKGNLVEDPRLGPIYRKAPAEVDDLARLQGVGEVICRRLHEVGIYTYRQVVKWRAAQVRAISEELKLGGRIRRDGWQKQARALHREKYGRAP
;
A
#
# COMPACT_ATOMS: atom_id res chain seq x y z
N MET A 1 45.52 -86.44 89.47
CA MET A 1 45.31 -85.99 88.08
C MET A 1 44.99 -87.25 87.31
N ASP A 2 43.72 -87.43 86.97
CA ASP A 2 43.16 -88.77 86.93
C ASP A 2 42.84 -89.15 85.48
N ALA A 3 43.07 -90.41 85.12
CA ALA A 3 43.03 -90.87 83.73
C ALA A 3 41.71 -90.54 82.98
N ILE A 4 40.62 -90.37 83.73
CA ILE A 4 39.29 -89.99 83.24
C ILE A 4 39.32 -88.66 82.46
N THR A 5 40.03 -87.62 82.94
CA THR A 5 40.07 -86.33 82.21
C THR A 5 40.88 -86.41 80.94
N TYR A 6 41.94 -87.22 80.90
CA TYR A 6 42.72 -87.43 79.67
C TYR A 6 41.93 -88.22 78.62
N PHE A 7 41.09 -89.18 79.04
CA PHE A 7 40.27 -89.98 78.12
C PHE A 7 39.12 -89.16 77.50
N LEU A 8 38.37 -88.38 78.30
CA LEU A 8 37.26 -87.58 77.76
C LEU A 8 37.74 -86.51 76.78
N VAL A 9 38.83 -85.79 77.08
CA VAL A 9 39.35 -84.74 76.19
C VAL A 9 39.82 -85.34 74.87
N ASN A 10 40.57 -86.43 74.90
CA ASN A 10 41.13 -87.03 73.70
C ASN A 10 40.03 -87.58 72.76
N TYR A 11 39.06 -88.33 73.28
CA TYR A 11 37.96 -88.88 72.47
C TYR A 11 37.00 -87.79 71.94
N GLY A 12 36.75 -86.73 72.71
CA GLY A 12 35.93 -85.60 72.27
C GLY A 12 36.54 -84.81 71.11
N PHE A 13 37.87 -84.68 71.08
CA PHE A 13 38.55 -84.05 69.95
C PHE A 13 38.53 -84.92 68.68
N TYR A 14 38.71 -86.24 68.78
CA TYR A 14 38.68 -87.12 67.61
C TYR A 14 37.31 -87.22 66.93
N SER A 15 36.19 -87.16 67.68
CA SER A 15 34.86 -87.16 67.06
C SER A 15 34.58 -85.85 66.31
N LEU A 16 34.91 -84.69 66.91
CA LEU A 16 34.83 -83.38 66.26
C LEU A 16 35.68 -83.30 64.97
N PHE A 17 36.91 -83.83 65.01
CA PHE A 17 37.81 -83.82 63.85
C PHE A 17 37.40 -84.75 62.69
N LEU A 18 36.52 -85.75 62.90
CA LEU A 18 35.98 -86.56 61.81
C LEU A 18 34.60 -86.08 61.33
N VAL A 19 33.70 -85.76 62.26
CA VAL A 19 32.29 -85.47 61.93
C VAL A 19 32.15 -84.12 61.22
N VAL A 20 32.89 -83.09 61.63
CA VAL A 20 32.78 -81.75 61.02
C VAL A 20 33.29 -81.74 59.57
N PRO A 21 34.47 -82.29 59.21
CA PRO A 21 34.88 -82.40 57.82
C PRO A 21 33.95 -83.25 56.95
N ALA A 22 33.40 -84.35 57.49
CA ALA A 22 32.45 -85.20 56.76
C ALA A 22 31.14 -84.45 56.44
N ALA A 23 30.60 -83.69 57.40
CA ALA A 23 29.43 -82.85 57.18
C ALA A 23 29.69 -81.74 56.14
N LEU A 24 30.85 -81.07 56.22
CA LEU A 24 31.25 -80.04 55.25
C LEU A 24 31.43 -80.60 53.83
N LEU A 25 31.99 -81.81 53.69
CA LEU A 25 32.10 -82.50 52.40
C LEU A 25 30.71 -82.87 51.82
N GLY A 26 29.77 -83.31 52.67
CA GLY A 26 28.38 -83.56 52.25
C GLY A 26 27.67 -82.31 51.73
N VAL A 27 27.80 -81.19 52.45
CA VAL A 27 27.27 -79.88 52.03
C VAL A 27 27.93 -79.41 50.73
N ALA A 28 29.25 -79.51 50.61
CA ALA A 28 29.98 -79.13 49.39
C ALA A 28 29.55 -79.97 48.17
N TYR A 29 29.37 -81.29 48.34
CA TYR A 29 28.89 -82.17 47.27
C TYR A 29 27.47 -81.81 46.83
N GLY A 30 26.55 -81.60 47.78
CA GLY A 30 25.18 -81.15 47.50
C GLY A 30 25.14 -79.81 46.77
N TRP A 31 26.01 -78.85 47.13
CA TRP A 31 26.07 -77.54 46.50
C TRP A 31 26.64 -77.60 45.07
N ILE A 32 27.63 -78.46 44.82
CA ILE A 32 28.17 -78.73 43.47
C ILE A 32 27.13 -79.42 42.58
N ALA A 33 26.39 -80.40 43.11
CA ALA A 33 25.33 -81.08 42.36
C ALA A 33 24.18 -80.12 42.00
N TRP A 34 23.71 -79.33 42.96
CA TRP A 34 22.70 -78.29 42.75
C TRP A 34 23.17 -77.20 41.77
N GLY A 35 24.44 -76.81 41.84
CA GLY A 35 25.06 -75.86 40.91
C GLY A 35 25.03 -76.35 39.47
N LYS A 36 25.32 -77.64 39.22
CA LYS A 36 25.22 -78.25 37.88
C LYS A 36 23.78 -78.28 37.34
N HIS A 37 22.83 -78.73 38.16
CA HIS A 37 21.41 -78.77 37.77
C HIS A 37 20.88 -77.36 37.45
N ARG A 38 21.22 -76.37 38.29
CA ARG A 38 20.87 -74.96 38.08
C ARG A 38 21.54 -74.36 36.84
N ALA A 39 22.77 -74.75 36.50
CA ALA A 39 23.43 -74.31 35.27
C ALA A 39 22.70 -74.85 34.02
N GLY A 40 22.46 -76.16 33.94
CA GLY A 40 21.75 -76.78 32.80
C GLY A 40 20.32 -76.24 32.62
N ALA A 41 19.61 -75.99 33.72
CA ALA A 41 18.26 -75.39 33.70
C ALA A 41 18.25 -73.89 33.35
N MET A 42 19.37 -73.18 33.48
CA MET A 42 19.52 -71.80 32.99
C MET A 42 19.89 -71.79 31.50
N GLU A 43 20.80 -72.66 31.06
CA GLU A 43 21.24 -72.74 29.66
C GLU A 43 20.10 -73.13 28.72
N SER A 44 19.32 -74.15 29.09
CA SER A 44 18.11 -74.57 28.33
C SER A 44 17.04 -73.47 28.27
N ARG A 45 16.85 -72.68 29.33
CA ARG A 45 15.98 -71.49 29.31
C ARG A 45 16.52 -70.37 28.41
N GLN A 46 17.82 -70.13 28.41
CA GLN A 46 18.43 -69.12 27.53
C GLN A 46 18.30 -69.51 26.05
N ARG A 47 18.46 -70.80 25.72
CA ARG A 47 18.19 -71.33 24.37
C ARG A 47 16.72 -71.16 23.97
N LEU A 48 15.79 -71.44 24.88
CA LEU A 48 14.35 -71.22 24.67
C LEU A 48 14.03 -69.73 24.42
N GLU A 49 14.52 -68.83 25.27
CA GLU A 49 14.34 -67.37 25.07
C GLU A 49 14.96 -66.86 23.77
N GLN A 50 16.08 -67.43 23.32
CA GLN A 50 16.70 -67.09 22.04
C GLN A 50 15.85 -67.59 20.86
N ALA A 51 15.39 -68.85 20.91
CA ALA A 51 14.51 -69.42 19.89
C ALA A 51 13.17 -68.68 19.78
N GLU A 52 12.57 -68.26 20.90
CA GLU A 52 11.34 -67.45 20.90
C GLU A 52 11.55 -66.06 20.29
N ARG A 53 12.68 -65.39 20.58
CA ARG A 53 13.01 -64.08 19.98
C ARG A 53 13.22 -64.19 18.47
N VAL A 54 14.01 -65.16 18.03
CA VAL A 54 14.25 -65.41 16.58
C VAL A 54 12.95 -65.76 15.87
N ALA A 55 12.09 -66.59 16.46
CA ALA A 55 10.78 -66.91 15.89
C ALA A 55 9.90 -65.65 15.77
N HIS A 56 9.87 -64.78 16.78
CA HIS A 56 9.06 -63.56 16.76
C HIS A 56 9.58 -62.51 15.77
N GLU A 57 10.89 -62.28 15.73
CA GLU A 57 11.53 -61.34 14.79
C GLU A 57 11.33 -61.78 13.34
N VAL A 58 11.47 -63.08 13.05
CA VAL A 58 11.25 -63.61 11.70
C VAL A 58 9.76 -63.66 11.34
N GLU A 59 8.83 -63.89 12.27
CA GLU A 59 7.39 -63.75 11.99
C GLU A 59 7.01 -62.31 11.61
N ILE A 60 7.64 -61.31 12.21
CA ILE A 60 7.46 -59.88 11.86
C ILE A 60 8.12 -59.54 10.51
N ALA A 61 9.28 -60.12 10.17
CA ALA A 61 9.88 -59.94 8.85
C ALA A 61 8.97 -60.55 7.75
N LEU A 62 8.50 -61.77 7.98
CA LEU A 62 7.68 -62.53 7.05
C LEU A 62 6.27 -61.92 6.87
N SER A 63 5.70 -61.27 7.91
CA SER A 63 4.46 -60.51 7.73
C SER A 63 4.68 -59.29 6.81
N ARG A 64 5.77 -58.54 7.00
CA ARG A 64 6.13 -57.37 6.17
C ARG A 64 6.41 -57.75 4.73
N GLU A 65 7.15 -58.84 4.48
CA GLU A 65 7.42 -59.31 3.13
C GLU A 65 6.15 -59.82 2.43
N ARG A 66 5.22 -60.45 3.16
CA ARG A 66 3.89 -60.80 2.62
C ARG A 66 3.03 -59.58 2.32
N GLU A 67 3.14 -58.50 3.09
CA GLU A 67 2.49 -57.22 2.80
C GLU A 67 3.11 -56.53 1.57
N GLN A 68 4.44 -56.50 1.46
CA GLN A 68 5.12 -55.99 0.25
C GLN A 68 4.76 -56.83 -0.99
N PHE A 69 4.74 -58.15 -0.88
CA PHE A 69 4.37 -59.04 -1.98
C PHE A 69 2.93 -58.80 -2.45
N LYS A 70 1.98 -58.58 -1.53
CA LYS A 70 0.61 -58.15 -1.89
C LYS A 70 0.60 -56.82 -2.63
N LEU A 71 1.29 -55.79 -2.11
CA LEU A 71 1.35 -54.47 -2.77
C LEU A 71 1.95 -54.55 -4.18
N TYR A 72 2.93 -55.43 -4.41
CA TYR A 72 3.44 -55.72 -5.76
C TYR A 72 2.46 -56.49 -6.65
N GLN A 73 1.65 -57.40 -6.10
CA GLN A 73 0.58 -58.06 -6.85
C GLN A 73 -0.56 -57.09 -7.20
N GLU A 74 -1.04 -56.30 -6.25
CA GLU A 74 -2.08 -55.29 -6.42
C GLU A 74 -1.66 -54.25 -7.47
N ALA A 75 -0.42 -53.75 -7.40
CA ALA A 75 0.13 -52.84 -8.42
C ALA A 75 0.31 -53.49 -9.82
N ALA A 76 0.52 -54.81 -9.90
CA ALA A 76 0.57 -55.55 -11.16
C ALA A 76 -0.82 -55.84 -11.75
N GLU A 77 -1.84 -55.99 -10.90
CA GLU A 77 -3.23 -56.24 -11.31
C GLU A 77 -3.97 -54.95 -11.70
N GLU A 78 -3.69 -53.80 -11.07
CA GLU A 78 -4.34 -52.52 -11.41
C GLU A 78 -3.84 -51.87 -12.72
N GLY A 79 -2.71 -52.32 -13.27
CA GLY A 79 -2.16 -51.82 -14.54
C GLY A 79 -1.71 -50.35 -14.53
N GLY A 80 -1.59 -49.76 -13.34
CA GLY A 80 -1.17 -48.36 -13.13
C GLY A 80 0.35 -48.16 -13.26
N THR A 81 0.76 -47.02 -13.82
CA THR A 81 2.18 -46.71 -14.05
C THR A 81 2.95 -46.43 -12.75
N LEU A 82 3.79 -47.37 -12.33
CA LEU A 82 4.91 -47.11 -11.41
C LEU A 82 6.11 -46.48 -12.15
N PRO A 83 6.98 -45.72 -11.45
CA PRO A 83 8.22 -45.21 -12.03
C PRO A 83 9.16 -46.37 -12.44
N ALA A 84 9.87 -46.20 -13.55
CA ALA A 84 10.56 -47.29 -14.24
C ALA A 84 11.64 -47.97 -13.37
N LEU A 85 11.45 -49.26 -13.12
CA LEU A 85 12.49 -50.20 -12.66
C LEU A 85 12.55 -51.38 -13.65
N PRO A 86 13.73 -51.94 -13.98
CA PRO A 86 13.87 -52.77 -15.18
C PRO A 86 13.34 -54.22 -15.08
N ASP A 87 13.01 -54.72 -13.89
CA ASP A 87 12.84 -56.16 -13.66
C ASP A 87 11.85 -56.50 -12.51
N ALA A 88 10.57 -56.23 -12.75
CA ALA A 88 9.49 -56.51 -11.78
C ALA A 88 9.20 -58.02 -11.58
N GLU A 89 9.54 -58.85 -12.56
CA GLU A 89 9.47 -60.31 -12.40
C GLU A 89 10.65 -60.82 -11.54
N GLY A 90 11.86 -60.29 -11.77
CA GLY A 90 13.03 -60.54 -10.93
C GLY A 90 12.77 -60.23 -9.45
N THR A 91 12.24 -59.04 -9.12
CA THR A 91 11.94 -58.68 -7.72
C THR A 91 10.86 -59.57 -7.10
N MET A 92 9.82 -59.97 -7.85
CA MET A 92 8.83 -60.95 -7.37
C MET A 92 9.44 -62.34 -7.12
N THR A 93 10.42 -62.79 -7.92
CA THR A 93 11.10 -64.07 -7.66
C THR A 93 12.05 -64.01 -6.46
N ALA A 94 12.71 -62.86 -6.22
CA ALA A 94 13.50 -62.62 -5.02
C ALA A 94 12.61 -62.67 -3.76
N LEU A 95 11.54 -61.86 -3.70
CA LEU A 95 10.64 -61.83 -2.54
C LEU A 95 10.00 -63.20 -2.21
N ARG A 96 9.73 -64.05 -3.22
CA ARG A 96 9.28 -65.43 -2.99
C ARG A 96 10.37 -66.30 -2.34
N ARG A 97 11.61 -66.16 -2.81
CA ARG A 97 12.77 -66.88 -2.27
C ARG A 97 13.05 -66.46 -0.83
N ASP A 98 13.01 -65.17 -0.55
CA ASP A 98 13.31 -64.61 0.77
C ASP A 98 12.25 -65.09 1.79
N ASN A 99 10.96 -65.01 1.44
CA ASN A 99 9.86 -65.62 2.22
C ASN A 99 10.08 -67.13 2.48
N GLU A 100 10.54 -67.86 1.47
CA GLU A 100 10.85 -69.28 1.57
C GLU A 100 12.02 -69.58 2.52
N GLU A 101 13.03 -68.70 2.56
CA GLU A 101 14.19 -68.80 3.45
C GLU A 101 13.83 -68.39 4.89
N LEU A 102 13.01 -67.34 5.09
CA LEU A 102 12.41 -67.01 6.40
C LEU A 102 11.52 -68.14 6.93
N GLU A 103 10.69 -68.78 6.09
CA GLU A 103 9.88 -69.93 6.50
C GLU A 103 10.72 -71.14 6.94
N LYS A 104 11.92 -71.34 6.37
CA LYS A 104 12.86 -72.39 6.78
C LYS A 104 13.47 -72.04 8.16
N ILE A 105 13.82 -70.78 8.39
CA ILE A 105 14.34 -70.28 9.68
C ILE A 105 13.29 -70.42 10.79
N LEU A 106 12.02 -70.10 10.56
CA LEU A 106 10.94 -70.31 11.54
C LEU A 106 10.77 -71.79 11.93
N LYS A 107 10.86 -72.70 10.95
CA LYS A 107 10.74 -74.14 11.19
C LYS A 107 11.93 -74.67 12.00
N ALA A 108 13.13 -74.10 11.83
CA ALA A 108 14.29 -74.39 12.66
C ALA A 108 14.13 -73.86 14.09
N ALA A 109 13.81 -72.57 14.27
CA ALA A 109 13.67 -71.94 15.60
C ALA A 109 12.56 -72.62 16.45
N ARG A 110 11.44 -73.00 15.84
CA ARG A 110 10.37 -73.75 16.53
C ARG A 110 10.83 -75.15 16.97
N LYS A 111 11.68 -75.83 16.20
CA LYS A 111 12.25 -77.13 16.58
C LYS A 111 13.28 -77.01 17.71
N GLU A 112 14.12 -75.98 17.69
CA GLU A 112 15.07 -75.70 18.78
C GLU A 112 14.34 -75.35 20.10
N ARG A 113 13.20 -74.65 20.01
CA ARG A 113 12.28 -74.44 21.14
C ARG A 113 11.74 -75.77 21.69
N GLU A 114 11.21 -76.66 20.84
CA GLU A 114 10.69 -77.97 21.25
C GLU A 114 11.76 -78.83 21.95
N GLU A 115 13.00 -78.82 21.45
CA GLU A 115 14.13 -79.52 22.07
C GLU A 115 14.55 -78.90 23.41
N ALA A 116 14.52 -77.56 23.53
CA ALA A 116 14.79 -76.86 24.78
C ALA A 116 13.70 -77.14 25.84
N GLU A 117 12.42 -77.11 25.46
CA GLU A 117 11.30 -77.45 26.34
C GLU A 117 11.36 -78.91 26.82
N ALA A 118 11.69 -79.86 25.93
CA ALA A 118 11.91 -81.26 26.31
C ALA A 118 13.04 -81.41 27.33
N SER A 119 14.18 -80.73 27.14
CA SER A 119 15.31 -80.78 28.07
C SER A 119 14.96 -80.26 29.48
N LEU A 120 14.09 -79.25 29.57
CA LEU A 120 13.59 -78.73 30.85
C LEU A 120 12.63 -79.70 31.55
N VAL A 121 11.82 -80.45 30.78
CA VAL A 121 10.93 -81.48 31.31
C VAL A 121 11.72 -82.67 31.85
N ASP A 122 12.80 -83.09 31.20
CA ASP A 122 13.64 -84.19 31.71
C ASP A 122 14.46 -83.77 32.94
N LEU A 123 15.02 -82.55 32.97
CA LEU A 123 15.64 -81.98 34.17
C LEU A 123 14.65 -81.85 35.35
N ALA A 124 13.34 -81.73 35.09
CA ALA A 124 12.32 -81.77 36.14
C ALA A 124 12.10 -83.18 36.70
N LYS A 125 12.07 -84.22 35.85
CA LYS A 125 11.98 -85.63 36.28
C LYS A 125 13.19 -86.06 37.12
N GLU A 126 14.40 -85.65 36.74
CA GLU A 126 15.61 -85.90 37.52
C GLU A 126 15.56 -85.24 38.91
N LYS A 127 14.94 -84.07 39.03
CA LYS A 127 14.75 -83.40 40.32
C LYS A 127 13.80 -84.19 41.24
N GLU A 128 12.77 -84.81 40.69
CA GLU A 128 11.82 -85.65 41.44
C GLU A 128 12.46 -86.98 41.88
N SER A 129 13.26 -87.64 41.04
CA SER A 129 13.98 -88.86 41.43
C SER A 129 15.03 -88.58 42.53
N LEU A 130 15.81 -87.50 42.40
CA LEU A 130 16.78 -87.08 43.43
C LEU A 130 16.09 -86.71 44.76
N ALA A 131 14.89 -86.12 44.73
CA ALA A 131 14.10 -85.89 45.94
C ALA A 131 13.64 -87.20 46.58
N GLY A 132 13.22 -88.18 45.77
CA GLY A 132 12.88 -89.53 46.25
C GLY A 132 14.06 -90.27 46.89
N ASP A 133 15.28 -90.13 46.35
CA ASP A 133 16.48 -90.76 46.90
C ASP A 133 16.98 -90.09 48.19
N LEU A 134 16.81 -88.77 48.32
CA LEU A 134 17.06 -88.06 49.59
C LEU A 134 16.13 -88.54 50.72
N VAL A 135 14.86 -88.86 50.43
CA VAL A 135 13.95 -89.44 51.42
C VAL A 135 14.41 -90.84 51.85
N LYS A 136 14.85 -91.70 50.91
CA LYS A 136 15.40 -93.03 51.23
C LYS A 136 16.65 -92.93 52.11
N LEU A 137 17.55 -91.98 51.83
CA LEU A 137 18.76 -91.74 52.63
C LEU A 137 18.44 -91.30 54.07
N ASN A 138 17.42 -90.47 54.28
CA ASN A 138 17.00 -90.07 55.63
C ASN A 138 16.41 -91.25 56.42
N VAL A 139 15.60 -92.12 55.80
CA VAL A 139 15.10 -93.35 56.45
C VAL A 139 16.26 -94.29 56.83
N ALA A 140 17.23 -94.48 55.93
CA ALA A 140 18.41 -95.30 56.21
C ALA A 140 19.30 -94.72 57.34
N LYS A 141 19.32 -93.38 57.50
CA LYS A 141 20.01 -92.70 58.59
C LYS A 141 19.33 -92.94 59.95
N GLU A 142 18.00 -92.84 60.02
CA GLU A 142 17.24 -93.15 61.24
C GLU A 142 17.37 -94.63 61.67
N GLU A 143 17.52 -95.56 60.72
CA GLU A 143 17.84 -96.96 61.01
C GLU A 143 19.24 -97.15 61.61
N LEU A 144 20.24 -96.38 61.17
CA LEU A 144 21.60 -96.46 61.71
C LEU A 144 21.70 -95.80 63.09
N GLU A 145 20.97 -94.70 63.31
CA GLU A 145 20.89 -94.04 64.62
C GLU A 145 20.19 -94.91 65.67
N ARG A 146 19.20 -95.73 65.27
CA ARG A 146 18.68 -96.82 66.12
C ARG A 146 19.76 -97.85 66.48
N LYS A 147 20.52 -98.35 65.49
CA LYS A 147 21.52 -99.41 65.67
C LYS A 147 22.73 -98.99 66.52
N LEU A 148 22.98 -97.69 66.68
CA LEU A 148 24.04 -97.14 67.54
C LEU A 148 23.62 -96.90 69.01
N ALA A 149 22.35 -97.10 69.36
CA ALA A 149 21.87 -96.99 70.74
C ALA A 149 21.97 -98.29 71.55
N GLU A 150 22.26 -99.43 70.91
CA GLU A 150 22.23 -100.76 71.53
C GLU A 150 23.60 -101.47 71.51
N GLY A 151 24.38 -101.35 72.60
CA GLY A 151 25.41 -102.34 72.96
C GLY A 151 26.82 -101.83 73.29
N GLY A 152 27.49 -102.55 74.20
CA GLY A 152 28.92 -102.46 74.53
C GLY A 152 29.29 -103.28 75.77
N ALA A 153 30.55 -103.75 75.90
CA ALA A 153 31.26 -104.12 77.16
C ALA A 153 32.54 -104.99 76.95
N ALA A 154 33.48 -104.88 77.90
CA ALA A 154 34.39 -105.89 78.49
C ALA A 154 35.58 -106.57 77.72
N GLY A 155 36.65 -106.90 78.46
CA GLY A 155 37.68 -107.92 78.14
C GLY A 155 39.15 -107.60 78.58
N GLU A 156 39.78 -108.43 79.42
CA GLU A 156 41.03 -108.11 80.19
C GLU A 156 42.24 -109.12 80.01
N GLU A 157 43.36 -108.84 80.74
CA GLU A 157 44.30 -109.78 81.42
C GLU A 157 45.69 -110.24 80.84
N GLU A 158 46.51 -110.91 81.69
CA GLU A 158 48.00 -110.74 81.80
C GLU A 158 48.95 -112.01 81.72
N LYS A 159 50.27 -111.80 81.39
CA LYS A 159 51.54 -112.48 81.89
C LYS A 159 51.70 -114.04 81.64
N LYS A 160 52.57 -114.92 82.22
CA LYS A 160 53.51 -115.00 83.39
C LYS A 160 54.72 -116.04 83.24
N SER A 161 56.02 -115.67 83.47
CA SER A 161 57.25 -116.49 83.92
C SER A 161 57.87 -117.68 83.08
N GLY A 162 59.12 -118.22 83.24
CA GLY A 162 60.41 -117.82 83.92
C GLY A 162 61.50 -118.92 84.28
N LYS A 163 62.84 -118.60 84.19
CA LYS A 163 64.09 -119.25 84.81
C LYS A 163 64.57 -120.69 84.37
N ALA A 164 65.66 -121.36 84.87
CA ALA A 164 67.16 -121.16 85.05
C ALA A 164 67.82 -122.46 85.69
N GLY A 165 69.13 -122.83 85.83
CA GLY A 165 70.50 -122.46 85.34
C GLY A 165 71.70 -122.97 86.27
N GLY A 166 72.87 -123.51 85.80
CA GLY A 166 74.09 -123.84 86.65
C GLY A 166 75.20 -124.85 86.15
N ARG A 167 76.41 -124.97 86.82
CA ARG A 167 77.56 -125.92 86.47
C ARG A 167 78.70 -126.13 87.55
N GLN A 168 79.36 -127.34 87.61
CA GLN A 168 80.85 -127.66 87.78
C GLN A 168 81.55 -128.20 89.11
N LYS A 169 82.44 -129.25 89.00
CA LYS A 169 83.65 -129.73 89.81
C LYS A 169 83.59 -130.78 91.01
N ALA A 170 84.70 -131.56 91.30
CA ALA A 170 84.90 -132.58 92.40
C ALA A 170 86.39 -133.16 92.62
N GLY A 171 86.70 -133.98 93.67
CA GLY A 171 87.99 -134.77 93.94
C GLY A 171 88.20 -135.30 95.43
N VAL A 172 89.25 -136.04 95.94
CA VAL A 172 90.33 -136.96 95.40
C VAL A 172 91.26 -137.70 96.50
N ARG A 173 91.73 -138.98 96.26
CA ARG A 173 92.96 -139.80 96.73
C ARG A 173 93.33 -140.39 98.17
N LEU A 174 93.82 -141.68 98.16
CA LEU A 174 94.87 -142.43 98.98
C LEU A 174 94.56 -142.98 100.42
N ALA A 175 95.32 -143.86 101.16
CA ALA A 175 96.75 -144.38 101.18
C ALA A 175 96.96 -145.90 101.66
N GLY A 176 98.04 -146.31 102.40
CA GLY A 176 98.41 -147.75 102.75
C GLY A 176 99.46 -148.08 103.90
N PRO A 177 99.90 -149.36 104.14
CA PRO A 177 100.47 -149.90 105.44
C PRO A 177 101.94 -150.48 105.49
N SER A 178 102.33 -151.26 106.54
CA SER A 178 103.74 -151.69 106.90
C SER A 178 103.93 -153.20 107.30
N TRP A 179 105.17 -153.65 107.64
CA TRP A 179 105.67 -155.06 107.65
C TRP A 179 106.68 -155.41 108.78
N SER A 180 106.46 -156.49 109.55
CA SER A 180 107.53 -157.25 110.26
C SER A 180 107.10 -158.57 110.97
N GLU A 181 106.95 -159.70 110.26
CA GLU A 181 107.08 -161.04 110.89
C GLU A 181 107.57 -162.10 109.89
N TRP A 182 108.87 -162.04 109.61
CA TRP A 182 109.43 -162.37 108.29
C TRP A 182 110.03 -163.79 108.14
N LYS A 183 110.19 -164.56 109.23
CA LYS A 183 111.13 -165.71 109.26
C LYS A 183 110.60 -167.10 109.64
N ALA A 184 109.30 -167.34 109.51
CA ALA A 184 108.77 -168.68 109.21
C ALA A 184 108.83 -169.03 107.70
N HIS A 185 109.32 -168.10 106.87
CA HIS A 185 109.55 -168.31 105.44
C HIS A 185 110.59 -169.42 105.16
N GLN A 186 110.22 -170.43 104.35
CA GLN A 186 110.93 -170.67 103.07
C GLN A 186 110.26 -171.71 102.15
N LYS A 187 109.62 -172.77 102.68
CA LYS A 187 109.22 -173.93 101.84
C LYS A 187 107.77 -173.98 101.32
N LYS A 188 106.77 -173.38 101.99
CA LYS A 188 105.36 -173.38 101.48
C LYS A 188 105.12 -172.45 100.29
N SER A 189 105.64 -171.22 100.35
CA SER A 189 105.32 -170.10 99.43
C SER A 189 105.54 -170.36 97.93
N LYS A 190 106.41 -171.30 97.53
CA LYS A 190 106.69 -171.58 96.11
C LYS A 190 105.55 -172.31 95.37
N ALA A 191 104.63 -172.96 96.07
CA ALA A 191 103.47 -173.61 95.45
C ALA A 191 102.37 -172.60 95.10
N GLU A 192 101.96 -171.80 96.09
CA GLU A 192 100.80 -170.89 96.03
C GLU A 192 100.96 -169.78 94.96
N LYS A 193 102.18 -169.32 94.69
CA LYS A 193 102.42 -168.28 93.68
C LYS A 193 101.95 -168.67 92.26
N ARG A 194 102.10 -169.93 91.86
CA ARG A 194 101.74 -170.42 90.51
C ARG A 194 100.24 -170.54 90.25
N GLU A 195 99.43 -170.55 91.30
CA GLU A 195 97.95 -170.52 91.20
C GLU A 195 97.44 -169.10 90.90
N LEU A 196 97.99 -168.09 91.58
CA LEU A 196 97.53 -166.71 91.47
C LEU A 196 97.86 -166.09 90.10
N GLU A 197 99.03 -166.42 89.55
CA GLU A 197 99.45 -165.98 88.20
C GLU A 197 98.51 -166.47 87.09
N LYS A 198 97.88 -167.65 87.23
CA LYS A 198 96.86 -168.14 86.28
C LYS A 198 95.53 -167.40 86.39
N LYS A 199 95.13 -167.00 87.60
CA LYS A 199 93.83 -166.35 87.87
C LYS A 199 93.78 -164.93 87.33
N LEU A 200 94.91 -164.20 87.34
CA LEU A 200 95.01 -162.84 86.81
C LEU A 200 94.83 -162.77 85.28
N ALA A 201 95.44 -163.70 84.53
CA ALA A 201 95.44 -163.69 83.06
C ALA A 201 94.06 -163.97 82.42
N ILE A 202 93.08 -164.41 83.20
CA ILE A 202 91.69 -164.63 82.74
C ILE A 202 90.88 -163.33 82.83
N THR A 203 91.03 -162.55 83.91
CA THR A 203 90.19 -161.36 84.16
C THR A 203 90.49 -160.20 83.21
N GLU A 204 91.74 -160.05 82.75
CA GLU A 204 92.11 -159.02 81.77
C GLU A 204 91.40 -159.22 80.41
N ARG A 205 91.25 -160.47 79.97
CA ARG A 205 90.66 -160.81 78.66
C ARG A 205 89.19 -160.42 78.53
N ASP A 206 88.42 -160.48 79.61
CA ASP A 206 87.00 -160.17 79.58
C ASP A 206 86.68 -158.69 79.79
N LEU A 207 87.62 -157.90 80.33
CA LEU A 207 87.51 -156.44 80.34
C LEU A 207 87.69 -155.85 78.94
N GLN A 208 88.67 -156.33 78.17
CA GLN A 208 88.93 -155.85 76.80
C GLN A 208 87.73 -156.04 75.86
N LYS A 209 87.02 -157.17 75.96
CA LYS A 209 85.80 -157.45 75.15
C LYS A 209 84.69 -156.42 75.37
N LYS A 210 84.50 -155.95 76.60
CA LYS A 210 83.40 -155.02 76.95
C LYS A 210 83.60 -153.62 76.38
N LEU A 211 84.85 -153.15 76.31
CA LEU A 211 85.20 -151.86 75.68
C LEU A 211 84.86 -151.82 74.18
N ALA A 212 85.24 -152.86 73.44
CA ALA A 212 85.01 -152.93 71.99
C ALA A 212 83.52 -152.91 71.57
N VAL A 213 82.61 -153.31 72.47
CA VAL A 213 81.16 -153.23 72.23
C VAL A 213 80.63 -151.80 72.43
N GLN A 214 81.07 -151.11 73.49
CA GLN A 214 80.68 -149.72 73.78
C GLN A 214 81.02 -148.77 72.62
N GLU A 215 82.22 -148.86 72.06
CA GLU A 215 82.64 -148.01 70.93
C GLU A 215 81.76 -148.18 69.68
N LYS A 216 81.30 -149.40 69.38
CA LYS A 216 80.43 -149.69 68.22
C LYS A 216 78.99 -149.19 68.40
N VAL A 217 78.58 -148.83 69.61
CA VAL A 217 77.33 -148.12 69.87
C VAL A 217 77.54 -146.62 69.68
N GLY A 218 78.57 -146.04 70.30
CA GLY A 218 78.88 -144.61 70.22
C GLY A 218 79.01 -144.08 68.79
N ARG A 219 79.79 -144.77 67.94
CA ARG A 219 80.00 -144.36 66.53
C ARG A 219 78.70 -144.29 65.72
N ARG A 220 77.71 -145.15 66.01
CA ARG A 220 76.41 -145.12 65.31
C ARG A 220 75.54 -143.93 65.72
N VAL A 221 75.56 -143.56 67.01
CA VAL A 221 74.82 -142.38 67.50
C VAL A 221 75.35 -141.09 66.84
N VAL A 222 76.67 -140.93 66.74
CA VAL A 222 77.31 -139.79 66.06
C VAL A 222 76.84 -139.69 64.60
N SER A 223 76.93 -140.78 63.83
CA SER A 223 76.47 -140.79 62.41
C SER A 223 74.97 -140.49 62.23
N GLY A 224 74.15 -140.74 63.26
CA GLY A 224 72.72 -140.39 63.26
C GLY A 224 72.44 -138.93 63.58
N LEU A 225 73.35 -138.24 64.28
CA LEU A 225 73.27 -136.80 64.54
C LEU A 225 73.82 -135.99 63.36
N GLU A 226 74.96 -136.41 62.78
CA GLU A 226 75.57 -135.77 61.61
C GLU A 226 74.59 -135.65 60.43
N LYS A 227 73.82 -136.71 60.14
CA LYS A 227 72.77 -136.67 59.12
C LYS A 227 71.67 -135.65 59.42
N LYS A 228 71.22 -135.56 60.68
CA LYS A 228 70.18 -134.61 61.09
C LYS A 228 70.65 -133.16 61.00
N VAL A 229 71.92 -132.88 61.32
CA VAL A 229 72.53 -131.56 61.11
C VAL A 229 72.53 -131.24 59.61
N GLY A 230 73.05 -132.15 58.77
CA GLY A 230 73.06 -131.96 57.32
C GLY A 230 71.68 -131.91 56.65
N ASP A 231 70.61 -132.40 57.28
CA ASP A 231 69.21 -132.20 56.84
C ASP A 231 68.66 -130.82 57.28
N LEU A 232 69.09 -130.29 58.43
CA LEU A 232 68.71 -128.97 58.91
C LEU A 232 69.43 -127.85 58.15
N ASP A 233 70.73 -127.99 57.84
CA ASP A 233 71.49 -126.99 57.08
C ASP A 233 70.92 -126.79 55.67
N ARG A 234 70.51 -127.88 54.99
CA ARG A 234 69.82 -127.79 53.68
C ARG A 234 68.47 -127.07 53.77
N ARG A 235 67.74 -127.24 54.89
CA ARG A 235 66.48 -126.50 55.13
C ARG A 235 66.75 -125.01 55.41
N LEU A 236 67.81 -124.70 56.14
CA LEU A 236 68.23 -123.31 56.37
C LEU A 236 68.66 -122.64 55.06
N GLN A 237 69.47 -123.30 54.23
CA GLN A 237 69.86 -122.80 52.91
C GLN A 237 68.64 -122.53 52.02
N SER A 238 67.67 -123.45 51.97
CA SER A 238 66.40 -123.25 51.24
C SER A 238 65.59 -122.05 51.77
N LYS A 239 65.63 -121.76 53.07
CA LYS A 239 64.94 -120.59 53.65
C LYS A 239 65.71 -119.28 53.52
N VAL A 240 67.04 -119.33 53.35
CA VAL A 240 67.84 -118.16 52.95
C VAL A 240 67.54 -117.80 51.50
N SER A 241 67.54 -118.76 50.56
CA SER A 241 67.20 -118.46 49.16
C SER A 241 65.76 -117.96 48.98
N GLU A 242 64.78 -118.52 49.69
CA GLU A 242 63.41 -117.96 49.71
C GLU A 242 63.38 -116.52 50.27
N ALA A 243 64.18 -116.20 51.28
CA ALA A 243 64.27 -114.85 51.85
C ALA A 243 64.94 -113.86 50.89
N ASP A 244 65.97 -114.28 50.15
CA ASP A 244 66.65 -113.47 49.13
C ASP A 244 65.73 -113.21 47.92
N GLU A 245 64.94 -114.20 47.48
CA GLU A 245 63.91 -114.04 46.45
C GLU A 245 62.78 -113.09 46.90
N LEU A 246 62.36 -113.16 48.17
CA LEU A 246 61.39 -112.24 48.75
C LEU A 246 61.97 -110.83 48.93
N ALA A 247 63.26 -110.69 49.24
CA ALA A 247 63.93 -109.39 49.26
C ALA A 247 64.05 -108.78 47.85
N ALA A 248 64.36 -109.59 46.83
CA ALA A 248 64.45 -109.14 45.45
C ALA A 248 63.08 -108.74 44.86
N SER A 249 62.01 -109.48 45.16
CA SER A 249 60.65 -109.11 44.75
C SER A 249 60.13 -107.89 45.51
N ARG A 250 60.43 -107.75 46.81
CA ARG A 250 60.15 -106.53 47.58
C ARG A 250 60.85 -105.30 46.99
N MET A 251 62.14 -105.41 46.64
CA MET A 251 62.89 -104.32 45.99
C MET A 251 62.25 -103.88 44.68
N LYS A 252 61.79 -104.83 43.84
CA LYS A 252 61.05 -104.50 42.60
C LYS A 252 59.78 -103.70 42.89
N VAL A 253 58.95 -104.15 43.83
CA VAL A 253 57.71 -103.45 44.22
C VAL A 253 58.01 -102.08 44.84
N GLU A 254 59.12 -101.91 45.59
CA GLU A 254 59.54 -100.61 46.11
C GLU A 254 60.03 -99.66 45.00
N CYS A 255 60.67 -100.18 43.94
CA CYS A 255 61.01 -99.42 42.73
C CYS A 255 59.77 -99.03 41.92
N GLU A 256 58.87 -99.99 41.60
CA GLU A 256 57.61 -99.74 40.89
C GLU A 256 56.74 -98.71 41.64
N LEU A 257 56.70 -98.78 42.97
CA LEU A 257 56.02 -97.80 43.81
C LEU A 257 56.70 -96.42 43.79
N ALA A 258 58.01 -96.34 43.61
CA ALA A 258 58.73 -95.09 43.46
C ALA A 258 58.48 -94.45 42.07
N GLU A 259 58.46 -95.25 41.02
CA GLU A 259 58.11 -94.85 39.65
C GLU A 259 56.66 -94.34 39.59
N LYS A 260 55.69 -95.08 40.13
CA LYS A 260 54.28 -94.65 40.19
C LYS A 260 54.10 -93.38 41.05
N LYS A 261 54.95 -93.15 42.06
CA LYS A 261 55.01 -91.88 42.81
C LYS A 261 55.68 -90.75 42.04
N ALA A 262 56.53 -91.03 41.05
CA ALA A 262 57.08 -90.03 40.14
C ALA A 262 56.03 -89.65 39.08
N GLU A 263 55.39 -90.62 38.43
CA GLU A 263 54.26 -90.40 37.52
C GLU A 263 53.14 -89.57 38.17
N ALA A 264 52.76 -89.89 39.42
CA ALA A 264 51.76 -89.14 40.19
C ALA A 264 52.20 -87.70 40.55
N ARG A 265 53.51 -87.40 40.53
CA ARG A 265 54.04 -86.04 40.71
C ARG A 265 54.04 -85.26 39.39
N GLU A 266 54.45 -85.88 38.28
CA GLU A 266 54.45 -85.21 36.97
C GLU A 266 53.02 -84.91 36.50
N THR A 267 52.10 -85.89 36.56
CA THR A 267 50.66 -85.66 36.32
C THR A 267 50.07 -84.64 37.30
N GLY A 268 50.59 -84.56 38.53
CA GLY A 268 50.27 -83.51 39.50
C GLY A 268 50.73 -82.10 39.08
N LYS A 269 51.88 -81.96 38.39
CA LYS A 269 52.33 -80.70 37.79
C LYS A 269 51.48 -80.34 36.58
N GLU A 270 51.25 -81.29 35.67
CA GLU A 270 50.41 -81.12 34.47
C GLU A 270 49.01 -80.64 34.85
N LEU A 271 48.37 -81.28 35.84
CA LEU A 271 47.08 -80.84 36.39
C LEU A 271 47.14 -79.48 37.11
N GLY A 272 48.31 -79.05 37.57
CA GLY A 272 48.54 -77.71 38.10
C GLY A 272 48.69 -76.65 37.00
N GLU A 273 49.36 -76.99 35.90
CA GLU A 273 49.54 -76.13 34.73
C GLU A 273 48.25 -75.98 33.94
N LEU A 274 47.50 -77.06 33.75
CA LEU A 274 46.15 -77.03 33.16
C LEU A 274 45.16 -76.20 33.99
N ARG A 275 45.28 -76.16 35.32
CA ARG A 275 44.50 -75.23 36.17
C ARG A 275 44.89 -73.79 35.92
N ARG A 276 46.18 -73.43 35.96
CA ARG A 276 46.66 -72.06 35.68
C ARG A 276 46.28 -71.59 34.27
N ALA A 277 46.33 -72.49 33.29
CA ALA A 277 45.88 -72.24 31.92
C ALA A 277 44.37 -72.00 31.86
N ARG A 278 43.56 -72.85 32.52
CA ARG A 278 42.10 -72.66 32.64
C ARG A 278 41.76 -71.33 33.32
N GLU A 279 42.38 -71.01 34.46
CA GLU A 279 42.18 -69.72 35.14
C GLU A 279 42.59 -68.54 34.25
N GLY A 280 43.61 -68.71 33.40
CA GLY A 280 44.00 -67.72 32.40
C GLY A 280 42.97 -67.53 31.29
N VAL A 281 42.31 -68.61 30.85
CA VAL A 281 41.18 -68.57 29.92
C VAL A 281 39.95 -67.96 30.60
N GLU A 282 39.64 -68.31 31.84
CA GLU A 282 38.52 -67.74 32.61
C GLU A 282 38.70 -66.23 32.85
N ARG A 283 39.94 -65.77 33.13
CA ARG A 283 40.27 -64.35 33.20
C ARG A 283 40.03 -63.65 31.85
N LYS A 284 40.55 -64.19 30.74
CA LYS A 284 40.31 -63.65 29.39
C LYS A 284 38.83 -63.63 28.99
N LEU A 285 38.06 -64.66 29.34
CA LEU A 285 36.61 -64.69 29.12
C LEU A 285 35.88 -63.64 29.96
N SER A 286 36.37 -63.34 31.17
CA SER A 286 35.83 -62.25 31.99
C SER A 286 36.19 -60.86 31.47
N GLU A 287 37.35 -60.71 30.83
CA GLU A 287 37.79 -59.49 30.14
C GLU A 287 36.93 -59.25 28.89
N ILE A 288 36.84 -60.25 28.00
CA ILE A 288 35.98 -60.22 26.80
C ILE A 288 34.49 -60.02 27.15
N SER A 289 34.01 -60.55 28.28
CA SER A 289 32.63 -60.28 28.74
C SER A 289 32.43 -58.82 29.13
N LYS A 290 33.41 -58.17 29.78
CA LYS A 290 33.32 -56.74 30.10
C LYS A 290 33.37 -55.90 28.84
N GLU A 291 34.32 -56.18 27.94
CA GLU A 291 34.42 -55.50 26.64
C GLU A 291 33.10 -55.61 25.86
N ARG A 292 32.48 -56.80 25.83
CA ARG A 292 31.14 -56.99 25.25
C ARG A 292 30.09 -56.12 25.93
N ASP A 293 30.04 -56.11 27.26
CA ASP A 293 28.99 -55.41 28.02
C ASP A 293 29.16 -53.89 27.96
N GLU A 294 30.40 -53.40 27.88
CA GLU A 294 30.76 -52.01 27.59
C GLU A 294 30.35 -51.63 26.16
N LYS A 295 30.65 -52.46 25.15
CA LYS A 295 30.21 -52.23 23.77
C LYS A 295 28.69 -52.34 23.58
N LEU A 296 28.00 -53.16 24.36
CA LEU A 296 26.53 -53.17 24.43
C LEU A 296 25.97 -51.89 25.05
N ALA A 297 26.66 -51.28 26.02
CA ALA A 297 26.31 -49.98 26.59
C ALA A 297 26.54 -48.83 25.60
N GLU A 298 27.69 -48.81 24.89
CA GLU A 298 27.96 -47.86 23.79
C GLU A 298 26.88 -47.96 22.70
N LEU A 299 26.55 -49.17 22.23
CA LEU A 299 25.49 -49.40 21.26
C LEU A 299 24.10 -48.99 21.78
N ALA A 300 23.85 -49.05 23.09
CA ALA A 300 22.61 -48.57 23.69
C ALA A 300 22.54 -47.02 23.76
N VAL A 301 23.67 -46.32 23.88
CA VAL A 301 23.75 -44.86 23.77
C VAL A 301 23.55 -44.42 22.32
N LEU A 302 24.32 -44.99 21.38
CA LEU A 302 24.21 -44.69 19.95
C LEU A 302 22.81 -44.98 19.39
N ARG A 303 22.09 -45.99 19.91
CA ARG A 303 20.67 -46.24 19.58
C ARG A 303 19.76 -45.09 20.04
N LYS A 304 19.92 -44.58 21.26
CA LYS A 304 19.16 -43.42 21.76
C LYS A 304 19.44 -42.18 20.94
N GLU A 305 20.71 -41.89 20.66
CA GLU A 305 21.11 -40.75 19.83
C GLU A 305 20.50 -40.84 18.42
N ARG A 306 20.52 -42.03 17.81
CA ARG A 306 19.85 -42.29 16.53
C ARG A 306 18.33 -42.14 16.61
N ASP A 307 17.69 -42.54 17.70
CA ASP A 307 16.24 -42.40 17.89
C ASP A 307 15.84 -40.94 18.17
N GLU A 308 16.66 -40.19 18.92
CA GLU A 308 16.52 -38.75 19.10
C GLU A 308 16.71 -37.98 17.79
N LEU A 309 17.76 -38.28 17.02
CA LEU A 309 17.98 -37.72 15.67
C LEU A 309 16.85 -38.11 14.72
N GLY A 310 16.34 -39.34 14.78
CA GLY A 310 15.17 -39.77 14.05
C GLY A 310 13.93 -38.96 14.41
N SER A 311 13.71 -38.65 15.69
CA SER A 311 12.59 -37.81 16.14
C SER A 311 12.74 -36.34 15.70
N LYS A 312 13.97 -35.79 15.73
CA LYS A 312 14.30 -34.44 15.24
C LYS A 312 14.07 -34.34 13.73
N LEU A 313 14.54 -35.32 12.96
CA LEU A 313 14.32 -35.40 11.51
C LEU A 313 12.83 -35.57 11.16
N GLN A 314 12.06 -36.34 11.93
CA GLN A 314 10.60 -36.45 11.74
C GLN A 314 9.86 -35.15 12.06
N ALA A 315 10.32 -34.38 13.06
CA ALA A 315 9.79 -33.05 13.34
C ALA A 315 10.12 -32.08 12.19
N GLU A 316 11.38 -32.02 11.76
CA GLU A 316 11.79 -31.15 10.65
C GLU A 316 11.07 -31.50 9.34
N VAL A 317 10.94 -32.79 8.99
CA VAL A 317 10.17 -33.24 7.82
C VAL A 317 8.69 -32.86 7.92
N LYS A 318 8.11 -32.83 9.13
CA LYS A 318 6.74 -32.36 9.35
C LYS A 318 6.63 -30.84 9.19
N ASP A 319 7.59 -30.08 9.70
CA ASP A 319 7.58 -28.63 9.63
C ASP A 319 7.83 -28.15 8.18
N ARG A 320 8.81 -28.75 7.48
CA ARG A 320 9.05 -28.56 6.02
C ARG A 320 7.81 -28.88 5.18
N ARG A 321 7.00 -29.87 5.58
CA ARG A 321 5.70 -30.17 4.93
C ARG A 321 4.66 -29.08 5.20
N GLN A 322 4.59 -28.55 6.42
CA GLN A 322 3.70 -27.43 6.74
C GLN A 322 4.13 -26.13 6.04
N GLU A 323 5.42 -25.92 5.84
CA GLU A 323 5.96 -24.83 5.02
C GLU A 323 5.58 -25.02 3.55
N GLY A 324 5.74 -26.23 2.99
CA GLY A 324 5.24 -26.57 1.66
C GLY A 324 3.75 -26.30 1.50
N GLU A 325 2.92 -26.74 2.45
CA GLU A 325 1.48 -26.48 2.49
C GLU A 325 1.11 -24.99 2.61
N ARG A 326 1.98 -24.14 3.17
CA ARG A 326 1.78 -22.68 3.21
C ARG A 326 2.17 -22.08 1.87
N LEU A 327 3.37 -22.39 1.37
CA LEU A 327 3.87 -21.95 0.08
C LEU A 327 2.94 -22.36 -1.08
N GLU A 328 2.29 -23.52 -1.04
CA GLU A 328 1.28 -23.89 -2.03
C GLU A 328 0.02 -23.01 -1.98
N LYS A 329 -0.43 -22.62 -0.78
CA LYS A 329 -1.56 -21.68 -0.58
C LYS A 329 -1.18 -20.26 -1.02
N ASP A 330 0.03 -19.81 -0.70
CA ASP A 330 0.55 -18.52 -1.12
C ASP A 330 0.75 -18.47 -2.65
N LEU A 331 1.26 -19.54 -3.26
CA LEU A 331 1.33 -19.71 -4.72
C LEU A 331 -0.07 -19.80 -5.36
N ALA A 332 -1.08 -20.32 -4.67
CA ALA A 332 -2.47 -20.27 -5.15
C ALA A 332 -3.00 -18.83 -5.14
N ALA A 333 -2.85 -18.11 -4.02
CA ALA A 333 -3.25 -16.70 -3.91
C ALA A 333 -2.52 -15.79 -4.94
N VAL A 334 -1.22 -16.02 -5.19
CA VAL A 334 -0.45 -15.31 -6.23
C VAL A 334 -0.95 -15.65 -7.64
N ARG A 335 -1.40 -16.88 -7.91
CA ARG A 335 -2.04 -17.24 -9.19
C ARG A 335 -3.40 -16.57 -9.36
N GLU A 336 -4.19 -16.46 -8.29
CA GLU A 336 -5.49 -15.77 -8.30
C GLU A 336 -5.29 -14.26 -8.51
N ALA A 337 -4.42 -13.61 -7.74
CA ALA A 337 -4.07 -12.19 -7.90
C ALA A 337 -3.50 -11.88 -9.30
N ARG A 338 -2.67 -12.77 -9.86
CA ARG A 338 -2.21 -12.67 -11.27
C ARG A 338 -3.37 -12.83 -12.26
N GLY A 339 -4.37 -13.65 -11.94
CA GLY A 339 -5.61 -13.79 -12.71
C GLY A 339 -6.47 -12.52 -12.67
N GLU A 340 -6.53 -11.82 -11.53
CA GLU A 340 -7.23 -10.54 -11.39
C GLU A 340 -6.49 -9.40 -12.10
N LEU A 341 -5.16 -9.30 -11.93
CA LEU A 341 -4.30 -8.38 -12.68
C LEU A 341 -4.41 -8.58 -14.20
N ARG A 342 -4.63 -9.81 -14.67
CA ARG A 342 -4.88 -10.08 -16.10
C ARG A 342 -6.25 -9.58 -16.55
N LYS A 343 -7.29 -9.63 -15.70
CA LYS A 343 -8.61 -9.08 -16.01
C LYS A 343 -8.59 -7.56 -16.03
N SER A 344 -7.92 -6.91 -15.08
CA SER A 344 -7.79 -5.45 -15.06
C SER A 344 -6.95 -4.94 -16.24
N LEU A 345 -5.86 -5.63 -16.59
CA LEU A 345 -5.11 -5.34 -17.82
C LEU A 345 -6.03 -5.42 -19.05
N GLN A 346 -6.81 -6.50 -19.19
CA GLN A 346 -7.73 -6.67 -20.32
C GLN A 346 -8.84 -5.60 -20.36
N ALA A 347 -9.29 -5.11 -19.21
CA ALA A 347 -10.23 -3.97 -19.13
C ALA A 347 -9.58 -2.67 -19.63
N VAL A 348 -8.37 -2.35 -19.15
CA VAL A 348 -7.59 -1.17 -19.59
C VAL A 348 -7.23 -1.25 -21.09
N GLU A 349 -6.96 -2.44 -21.63
CA GLU A 349 -6.79 -2.63 -23.07
C GLU A 349 -8.09 -2.36 -23.86
N GLY A 350 -9.24 -2.76 -23.32
CA GLY A 350 -10.55 -2.44 -23.87
C GLY A 350 -10.87 -0.94 -23.88
N GLU A 351 -10.61 -0.26 -22.75
CA GLU A 351 -10.75 1.20 -22.59
C GLU A 351 -9.81 1.96 -23.52
N ARG A 352 -8.54 1.54 -23.61
CA ARG A 352 -7.57 2.08 -24.58
C ARG A 352 -8.10 1.96 -26.01
N ASP A 353 -8.58 0.79 -26.40
CA ASP A 353 -9.05 0.55 -27.76
C ASP A 353 -10.36 1.30 -28.05
N GLU A 354 -11.16 1.63 -27.03
CA GLU A 354 -12.30 2.54 -27.14
C GLU A 354 -11.85 4.00 -27.31
N LYS A 355 -10.89 4.48 -26.52
CA LYS A 355 -10.30 5.83 -26.71
C LYS A 355 -9.58 5.99 -28.05
N VAL A 356 -8.99 4.93 -28.60
CA VAL A 356 -8.46 4.93 -29.98
C VAL A 356 -9.58 5.09 -31.02
N ARG A 357 -10.77 4.51 -30.79
CA ARG A 357 -11.95 4.72 -31.67
C ARG A 357 -12.52 6.13 -31.55
N GLU A 358 -12.62 6.68 -30.34
CA GLU A 358 -13.03 8.08 -30.10
C GLU A 358 -12.06 9.07 -30.77
N LEU A 359 -10.75 8.87 -30.62
CA LEU A 359 -9.76 9.70 -31.30
C LEU A 359 -9.87 9.60 -32.82
N ALA A 360 -10.20 8.42 -33.37
CA ALA A 360 -10.40 8.23 -34.80
C ALA A 360 -11.73 8.83 -35.32
N SER A 361 -12.78 8.98 -34.51
CA SER A 361 -13.98 9.74 -34.89
C SER A 361 -13.73 11.24 -34.80
N LEU A 362 -13.12 11.73 -33.72
CA LEU A 362 -12.74 13.14 -33.55
C LEU A 362 -11.76 13.62 -34.63
N GLN A 363 -10.85 12.75 -35.10
CA GLN A 363 -9.99 13.04 -36.25
C GLN A 363 -10.80 13.25 -37.54
N LYS A 364 -11.80 12.40 -37.82
CA LYS A 364 -12.68 12.55 -38.98
C LYS A 364 -13.59 13.77 -38.89
N GLU A 365 -14.13 14.05 -37.71
CA GLU A 365 -14.93 15.25 -37.45
C GLU A 365 -14.08 16.52 -37.69
N ARG A 366 -12.83 16.53 -37.22
CA ARG A 366 -11.86 17.58 -37.53
C ARG A 366 -11.56 17.67 -39.04
N GLU A 367 -11.37 16.55 -39.74
CA GLU A 367 -11.17 16.53 -41.20
C GLU A 367 -12.37 17.14 -41.94
N THR A 368 -13.60 16.82 -41.55
CA THR A 368 -14.81 17.43 -42.11
C THR A 368 -14.92 18.92 -41.79
N LEU A 369 -14.66 19.34 -40.54
CA LEU A 369 -14.70 20.75 -40.14
C LEU A 369 -13.61 21.58 -40.83
N MET A 370 -12.44 21.02 -41.11
CA MET A 370 -11.41 21.67 -41.93
C MET A 370 -11.88 21.85 -43.38
N ALA A 371 -12.50 20.84 -44.00
CA ALA A 371 -13.04 20.95 -45.35
C ALA A 371 -14.21 21.95 -45.44
N ASP A 372 -15.09 21.99 -44.43
CA ASP A 372 -16.16 22.97 -44.33
C ASP A 372 -15.60 24.40 -44.17
N LEU A 373 -14.57 24.59 -43.34
CA LEU A 373 -13.85 25.86 -43.20
C LEU A 373 -13.19 26.31 -44.50
N GLU A 374 -12.48 25.43 -45.20
CA GLU A 374 -11.90 25.72 -46.52
C GLU A 374 -12.97 26.13 -47.53
N SER A 375 -14.14 25.47 -47.52
CA SER A 375 -15.28 25.84 -48.37
C SER A 375 -15.85 27.22 -48.01
N ALA A 376 -15.93 27.55 -46.72
CA ALA A 376 -16.43 28.83 -46.22
C ALA A 376 -15.42 29.98 -46.41
N GLU A 377 -14.13 29.71 -46.38
CA GLU A 377 -13.08 30.66 -46.80
C GLU A 377 -13.13 30.90 -48.31
N LYS A 378 -13.25 29.86 -49.13
CA LYS A 378 -13.43 29.99 -50.58
C LYS A 378 -14.68 30.80 -50.93
N GLY A 379 -15.82 30.55 -50.26
CA GLY A 379 -17.04 31.34 -50.41
C GLY A 379 -16.82 32.82 -50.06
N ARG A 380 -16.20 33.12 -48.91
CA ARG A 380 -15.86 34.50 -48.51
C ARG A 380 -14.86 35.18 -49.43
N MET A 381 -13.96 34.44 -50.08
CA MET A 381 -13.06 34.96 -51.12
C MET A 381 -13.82 35.28 -52.42
N GLU A 382 -14.74 34.41 -52.86
CA GLU A 382 -15.61 34.68 -54.02
C GLU A 382 -16.59 35.85 -53.78
N GLU A 383 -16.99 36.09 -52.53
CA GLU A 383 -17.75 37.29 -52.12
C GLU A 383 -16.89 38.55 -52.13
N ARG A 384 -15.67 38.50 -51.57
CA ARG A 384 -14.70 39.61 -51.65
C ARG A 384 -14.41 40.00 -53.10
N GLU A 385 -14.18 39.02 -53.97
CA GLU A 385 -13.98 39.27 -55.40
C GLU A 385 -15.18 39.96 -56.08
N LYS A 386 -16.41 39.71 -55.64
CA LYS A 386 -17.61 40.41 -56.16
C LYS A 386 -17.65 41.84 -55.64
N LEU A 387 -17.49 42.02 -54.33
CA LEU A 387 -17.48 43.33 -53.68
C LEU A 387 -16.35 44.23 -54.21
N GLU A 388 -15.17 43.68 -54.52
CA GLU A 388 -14.06 44.43 -55.16
C GLU A 388 -14.39 44.85 -56.59
N LYS A 389 -15.14 44.03 -57.35
CA LYS A 389 -15.62 44.38 -58.70
C LYS A 389 -16.71 45.45 -58.64
N GLU A 390 -17.67 45.32 -57.73
CA GLU A 390 -18.71 46.32 -57.46
C GLU A 390 -18.10 47.66 -56.99
N LEU A 391 -17.12 47.64 -56.08
CA LEU A 391 -16.36 48.83 -55.67
C LEU A 391 -15.62 49.45 -56.85
N ALA A 392 -14.97 48.65 -57.71
CA ALA A 392 -14.31 49.15 -58.91
C ALA A 392 -15.29 49.75 -59.94
N GLU A 393 -16.53 49.26 -60.01
CA GLU A 393 -17.59 49.85 -60.84
C GLU A 393 -18.11 51.16 -60.22
N LEU A 394 -18.36 51.19 -58.91
CA LEU A 394 -18.74 52.41 -58.17
C LEU A 394 -17.65 53.49 -58.26
N HIS A 395 -16.37 53.13 -58.20
CA HIS A 395 -15.26 54.06 -58.39
C HIS A 395 -15.23 54.66 -59.82
N ARG A 396 -15.49 53.85 -60.86
CA ARG A 396 -15.62 54.36 -62.24
C ARG A 396 -16.86 55.24 -62.43
N ALA A 397 -17.99 54.86 -61.82
CA ALA A 397 -19.21 55.65 -61.84
C ALA A 397 -19.00 57.01 -61.16
N ARG A 398 -18.28 57.02 -60.02
CA ARG A 398 -17.86 58.23 -59.32
C ARG A 398 -16.93 59.10 -60.18
N SER A 399 -15.86 58.56 -60.76
CA SER A 399 -14.95 59.36 -61.59
C SER A 399 -15.66 59.95 -62.82
N GLY A 400 -16.57 59.18 -63.44
CA GLY A 400 -17.44 59.67 -64.52
C GLY A 400 -18.61 60.56 -64.08
N LEU A 401 -18.74 60.86 -62.77
CA LEU A 401 -19.59 61.93 -62.23
C LEU A 401 -18.73 63.15 -61.84
N GLU A 402 -17.51 62.94 -61.37
CA GLU A 402 -16.52 64.00 -61.11
C GLU A 402 -16.14 64.71 -62.41
N GLU A 403 -15.84 63.98 -63.49
CA GLU A 403 -15.62 64.52 -64.85
C GLU A 403 -16.81 65.36 -65.36
N LYS A 404 -18.05 64.93 -65.06
CA LYS A 404 -19.26 65.69 -65.43
C LYS A 404 -19.45 66.94 -64.56
N LEU A 405 -19.03 66.90 -63.29
CA LEU A 405 -19.02 68.05 -62.40
C LEU A 405 -17.98 69.08 -62.83
N GLU A 406 -16.81 68.65 -63.30
CA GLU A 406 -15.82 69.52 -63.92
C GLU A 406 -16.36 70.17 -65.20
N GLY A 407 -16.95 69.41 -66.13
CA GLY A 407 -17.58 69.97 -67.34
C GLY A 407 -18.74 70.95 -67.06
N VAL A 408 -19.57 70.68 -66.04
CA VAL A 408 -20.59 71.65 -65.58
C VAL A 408 -19.97 72.88 -64.90
N GLY A 409 -18.79 72.72 -64.28
CA GLY A 409 -17.97 73.83 -63.80
C GLY A 409 -17.45 74.70 -64.94
N GLU A 410 -16.92 74.10 -66.01
CA GLU A 410 -16.47 74.82 -67.21
C GLU A 410 -17.63 75.55 -67.90
N GLU A 411 -18.79 74.90 -68.07
CA GLU A 411 -20.01 75.57 -68.58
C GLU A 411 -20.44 76.77 -67.71
N ARG A 412 -20.37 76.63 -66.39
CA ARG A 412 -20.70 77.70 -65.44
C ARG A 412 -19.72 78.87 -65.59
N ASP A 413 -18.43 78.58 -65.69
CA ASP A 413 -17.40 79.61 -65.69
C ASP A 413 -17.33 80.33 -67.05
N GLN A 414 -17.60 79.64 -68.16
CA GLN A 414 -17.88 80.25 -69.47
C GLN A 414 -19.05 81.23 -69.38
N ARG A 415 -20.20 80.81 -68.82
CA ARG A 415 -21.37 81.69 -68.60
C ARG A 415 -21.07 82.87 -67.67
N ILE A 416 -20.13 82.73 -66.73
CA ILE A 416 -19.69 83.83 -65.86
C ILE A 416 -18.87 84.88 -66.63
N GLU A 417 -18.01 84.47 -67.57
CA GLU A 417 -17.34 85.43 -68.48
C GLU A 417 -18.32 86.08 -69.46
N GLU A 418 -19.26 85.33 -70.05
CA GLU A 418 -20.34 85.91 -70.89
C GLU A 418 -21.13 86.98 -70.11
N LEU A 419 -21.47 86.72 -68.84
CA LEU A 419 -22.16 87.66 -67.96
C LEU A 419 -21.28 88.83 -67.48
N LYS A 420 -19.95 88.74 -67.58
CA LYS A 420 -19.03 89.88 -67.37
C LYS A 420 -18.95 90.74 -68.62
N ASP A 421 -18.80 90.15 -69.79
CA ASP A 421 -18.75 90.87 -71.07
C ASP A 421 -20.05 91.63 -71.34
N LEU A 422 -21.21 90.98 -71.15
CA LEU A 422 -22.52 91.63 -71.23
C LEU A 422 -22.66 92.77 -70.19
N ARG A 423 -22.10 92.61 -69.00
CA ARG A 423 -22.08 93.67 -67.97
C ARG A 423 -21.19 94.84 -68.39
N GLY A 424 -20.03 94.58 -68.99
CA GLY A 424 -19.15 95.60 -69.55
C GLY A 424 -19.84 96.39 -70.67
N GLN A 425 -20.51 95.69 -71.59
CA GLN A 425 -21.32 96.31 -72.65
C GLN A 425 -22.46 97.17 -72.10
N HIS A 426 -23.16 96.71 -71.04
CA HIS A 426 -24.17 97.52 -70.35
C HIS A 426 -23.57 98.72 -69.59
N GLN A 427 -22.37 98.59 -69.02
CA GLN A 427 -21.66 99.71 -68.39
C GLN A 427 -21.22 100.76 -69.41
N GLU A 428 -20.69 100.35 -70.57
CA GLU A 428 -20.41 101.27 -71.67
C GLU A 428 -21.68 101.94 -72.21
N MET A 429 -22.77 101.19 -72.39
CA MET A 429 -24.04 101.74 -72.85
C MET A 429 -24.61 102.76 -71.87
N THR A 430 -24.55 102.48 -70.56
CA THR A 430 -25.03 103.41 -69.53
C THR A 430 -24.12 104.63 -69.37
N ALA A 431 -22.80 104.49 -69.57
CA ALA A 431 -21.89 105.63 -69.66
C ALA A 431 -22.23 106.53 -70.88
N ARG A 432 -22.33 105.96 -72.08
CA ARG A 432 -22.71 106.71 -73.29
C ARG A 432 -24.07 107.42 -73.15
N LEU A 433 -25.07 106.77 -72.56
CA LEU A 433 -26.39 107.37 -72.28
C LEU A 433 -26.31 108.50 -71.23
N LYS A 434 -25.38 108.42 -70.27
CA LYS A 434 -25.13 109.48 -69.29
C LYS A 434 -24.42 110.68 -69.92
N ASP A 435 -23.40 110.44 -70.75
CA ASP A 435 -22.66 111.50 -71.46
C ASP A 435 -23.58 112.23 -72.46
N GLU A 436 -24.44 111.47 -73.17
CA GLU A 436 -25.52 112.02 -74.01
C GLU A 436 -26.48 112.88 -73.16
N ALA A 437 -26.95 112.39 -72.01
CA ALA A 437 -27.85 113.14 -71.12
C ALA A 437 -27.20 114.40 -70.52
N GLU A 438 -25.90 114.37 -70.21
CA GLU A 438 -25.14 115.53 -69.75
C GLU A 438 -24.98 116.56 -70.89
N SER A 439 -24.71 116.12 -72.12
CA SER A 439 -24.71 117.01 -73.29
C SER A 439 -26.10 117.62 -73.59
N GLN A 440 -27.20 116.88 -73.37
CA GLN A 440 -28.56 117.43 -73.48
C GLN A 440 -28.85 118.44 -72.35
N LYS A 441 -28.32 118.22 -71.14
CA LYS A 441 -28.42 119.16 -70.01
C LYS A 441 -27.63 120.44 -70.27
N GLU A 442 -26.41 120.36 -70.81
CA GLU A 442 -25.60 121.54 -71.19
C GLU A 442 -26.31 122.39 -72.25
N LYS A 443 -26.89 121.76 -73.28
CA LYS A 443 -27.73 122.45 -74.29
C LYS A 443 -28.96 123.11 -73.66
N GLY A 444 -29.62 122.42 -72.73
CA GLY A 444 -30.72 122.99 -71.93
C GLY A 444 -30.30 124.22 -71.13
N GLU A 445 -29.11 124.20 -70.53
CA GLU A 445 -28.55 125.35 -69.82
C GLU A 445 -28.06 126.48 -70.74
N GLN A 446 -27.69 126.19 -72.00
CA GLN A 446 -27.41 127.24 -73.00
C GLN A 446 -28.72 127.94 -73.38
N LEU A 447 -29.76 127.17 -73.73
CA LEU A 447 -31.08 127.71 -74.06
C LEU A 447 -31.73 128.52 -72.92
N THR A 448 -31.49 128.18 -71.65
CA THR A 448 -31.97 129.02 -70.53
C THR A 448 -31.16 130.31 -70.36
N ARG A 449 -29.86 130.32 -70.65
CA ARG A 449 -29.06 131.56 -70.66
C ARG A 449 -29.54 132.51 -71.78
N GLU A 450 -29.74 131.99 -72.98
CA GLU A 450 -30.31 132.73 -74.12
C GLU A 450 -31.70 133.29 -73.78
N LEU A 451 -32.55 132.53 -73.08
CA LEU A 451 -33.86 133.00 -72.61
C LEU A 451 -33.79 134.10 -71.55
N GLU A 452 -32.78 134.14 -70.67
CA GLU A 452 -32.59 135.26 -69.75
C GLU A 452 -32.01 136.51 -70.45
N GLU A 453 -31.14 136.34 -71.45
CA GLU A 453 -30.62 137.44 -72.26
C GLU A 453 -31.75 138.14 -73.05
N VAL A 454 -32.61 137.36 -73.72
CA VAL A 454 -33.82 137.85 -74.41
C VAL A 454 -34.83 138.50 -73.44
N LYS A 455 -34.93 138.05 -72.18
CA LYS A 455 -35.73 138.74 -71.15
C LYS A 455 -35.13 140.11 -70.77
N GLY A 456 -33.81 140.21 -70.71
CA GLY A 456 -33.10 141.48 -70.49
C GLY A 456 -33.38 142.49 -71.61
N GLU A 457 -33.29 142.07 -72.87
CA GLU A 457 -33.67 142.89 -74.03
C GLU A 457 -35.14 143.32 -73.97
N ARG A 458 -36.03 142.40 -73.60
CA ARG A 458 -37.48 142.66 -73.49
C ARG A 458 -37.82 143.67 -72.39
N ALA A 459 -37.08 143.67 -71.27
CA ALA A 459 -37.24 144.66 -70.21
C ALA A 459 -36.79 146.08 -70.66
N ALA A 460 -35.68 146.18 -71.41
CA ALA A 460 -35.23 147.46 -71.97
C ALA A 460 -36.22 148.07 -72.99
N ILE A 461 -36.97 147.23 -73.71
CA ILE A 461 -38.05 147.67 -74.62
C ILE A 461 -39.26 148.20 -73.84
N GLU A 462 -39.63 147.57 -72.71
CA GLU A 462 -40.76 148.04 -71.88
C GLU A 462 -40.47 149.41 -71.22
N GLU A 463 -39.22 149.72 -70.89
CA GLU A 463 -38.82 151.07 -70.42
C GLU A 463 -38.99 152.13 -71.53
N GLN A 464 -38.53 151.85 -72.75
CA GLN A 464 -38.65 152.78 -73.90
C GLN A 464 -40.11 153.08 -74.28
N MET A 465 -41.02 152.12 -74.11
CA MET A 465 -42.45 152.30 -74.39
C MET A 465 -43.16 153.30 -73.46
N THR A 466 -42.54 153.68 -72.32
CA THR A 466 -43.12 154.69 -71.41
C THR A 466 -42.98 156.13 -71.92
N GLY A 467 -41.89 156.45 -72.64
CA GLY A 467 -41.66 157.81 -73.16
C GLY A 467 -42.60 158.21 -74.30
N VAL A 468 -42.91 157.26 -75.19
CA VAL A 468 -43.77 157.47 -76.37
C VAL A 468 -45.22 157.83 -76.01
N ALA A 469 -45.66 157.55 -74.78
CA ALA A 469 -46.97 157.97 -74.29
C ALA A 469 -47.11 159.49 -74.16
N CYS A 470 -46.05 160.21 -73.76
CA CYS A 470 -46.11 161.65 -73.52
C CYS A 470 -46.18 162.48 -74.81
N GLU A 471 -45.52 162.05 -75.89
CA GLU A 471 -45.56 162.76 -77.18
C GLU A 471 -46.95 162.72 -77.84
N ARG A 472 -47.75 161.71 -77.53
CA ARG A 472 -49.14 161.60 -77.99
C ARG A 472 -50.03 162.70 -77.39
N ASP A 473 -49.74 163.13 -76.17
CA ASP A 473 -50.65 163.97 -75.40
C ASP A 473 -50.44 165.48 -75.69
N GLU A 474 -49.30 165.88 -76.28
CA GLU A 474 -49.17 167.20 -76.94
C GLU A 474 -49.96 167.27 -78.27
N LYS A 475 -50.18 166.14 -78.95
CA LYS A 475 -50.94 166.08 -80.20
C LYS A 475 -52.46 166.26 -80.04
N LEU A 476 -52.96 166.44 -78.80
CA LEU A 476 -54.37 166.71 -78.52
C LEU A 476 -54.89 168.06 -79.05
N VAL A 477 -54.03 169.05 -79.25
CA VAL A 477 -54.47 170.47 -79.31
C VAL A 477 -54.90 170.94 -80.71
N GLU A 478 -54.30 170.45 -81.81
CA GLU A 478 -54.56 170.99 -83.15
C GLU A 478 -55.87 170.49 -83.79
N LEU A 479 -56.31 169.26 -83.50
CA LEU A 479 -57.53 168.68 -84.08
C LEU A 479 -58.81 168.94 -83.26
N ALA A 480 -58.70 169.58 -82.09
CA ALA A 480 -59.86 170.06 -81.33
C ALA A 480 -60.60 171.20 -82.08
N GLY A 481 -59.85 172.20 -82.55
CA GLY A 481 -60.38 173.49 -83.02
C GLY A 481 -61.24 173.49 -84.29
N LEU A 482 -61.45 172.34 -84.94
CA LEU A 482 -62.28 172.20 -86.15
C LEU A 482 -63.43 171.19 -86.04
N ARG A 483 -63.68 170.59 -84.87
CA ARG A 483 -64.92 169.81 -84.61
C ARG A 483 -65.81 170.35 -83.49
N GLU A 484 -65.28 171.16 -82.57
CA GLU A 484 -66.09 171.83 -81.53
C GLU A 484 -67.33 172.53 -82.12
N LYS A 485 -67.18 173.22 -83.26
CA LYS A 485 -68.27 173.95 -83.94
C LYS A 485 -69.24 173.08 -84.76
N GLN A 486 -68.99 171.77 -84.88
CA GLN A 486 -69.85 170.86 -85.62
C GLN A 486 -70.74 170.02 -84.69
N ASP A 487 -70.21 169.60 -83.54
CA ASP A 487 -71.00 168.86 -82.53
C ASP A 487 -71.69 169.76 -81.47
N GLU A 488 -71.37 171.06 -81.43
CA GLU A 488 -72.21 172.08 -80.77
C GLU A 488 -73.66 172.14 -81.31
N LEU A 489 -73.93 171.52 -82.46
CA LEU A 489 -75.26 171.41 -83.08
C LEU A 489 -75.92 170.03 -82.85
N SER A 490 -75.16 168.94 -82.73
CA SER A 490 -75.69 167.61 -82.38
C SER A 490 -76.06 167.54 -80.90
N GLY A 491 -75.20 168.06 -80.02
CA GLY A 491 -75.40 168.05 -78.56
C GLY A 491 -76.60 168.83 -78.04
N LYS A 492 -77.30 169.61 -78.89
CA LYS A 492 -78.55 170.31 -78.54
C LYS A 492 -79.82 169.52 -78.88
N LEU A 493 -79.73 168.48 -79.72
CA LEU A 493 -80.90 167.69 -80.14
C LEU A 493 -81.14 166.47 -79.23
N GLU A 494 -80.07 165.85 -78.71
CA GLU A 494 -80.20 164.67 -77.84
C GLU A 494 -80.57 165.02 -76.39
N GLN A 495 -80.36 166.26 -75.94
CA GLN A 495 -80.80 166.72 -74.62
C GLN A 495 -82.34 166.77 -74.50
N GLU A 496 -83.07 167.00 -75.60
CA GLU A 496 -84.53 166.89 -75.62
C GLU A 496 -85.04 165.44 -75.52
N ILE A 497 -84.22 164.45 -75.91
CA ILE A 497 -84.59 163.03 -75.88
C ILE A 497 -84.49 162.47 -74.45
N LYS A 498 -83.47 162.88 -73.68
CA LYS A 498 -83.36 162.51 -72.25
C LYS A 498 -84.51 163.06 -71.40
N LEU A 499 -85.06 164.22 -71.74
CA LEU A 499 -86.22 164.79 -71.05
C LEU A 499 -87.56 164.03 -71.28
N ARG A 500 -87.55 162.90 -72.02
CA ARG A 500 -88.73 162.06 -72.25
C ARG A 500 -88.60 160.60 -71.81
N SER A 501 -87.40 160.11 -71.48
CA SER A 501 -87.25 158.80 -70.81
C SER A 501 -87.78 158.85 -69.37
N ASP A 502 -87.53 159.98 -68.70
CA ASP A 502 -87.62 160.11 -67.24
C ASP A 502 -89.07 160.25 -66.73
N GLU A 503 -90.05 160.29 -67.65
CA GLU A 503 -91.48 160.15 -67.32
C GLU A 503 -91.91 158.67 -67.18
N GLN A 504 -91.15 157.70 -67.71
CA GLN A 504 -91.49 156.27 -67.58
C GLN A 504 -91.11 155.66 -66.22
N GLU A 505 -90.31 156.33 -65.39
CA GLU A 505 -89.92 155.82 -64.06
C GLU A 505 -91.07 155.83 -63.02
N LYS A 506 -92.19 156.52 -63.29
CA LYS A 506 -93.23 156.79 -62.27
C LYS A 506 -94.40 155.81 -62.21
N THR A 507 -94.41 154.74 -63.03
CA THR A 507 -95.49 153.73 -63.02
C THR A 507 -95.01 152.29 -62.85
N SER A 508 -93.70 152.02 -62.90
CA SER A 508 -93.11 150.71 -62.62
C SER A 508 -92.84 150.46 -61.14
N ALA A 509 -92.65 151.53 -60.36
CA ALA A 509 -92.27 151.46 -58.93
C ALA A 509 -93.29 150.73 -58.03
N GLU A 510 -94.59 150.80 -58.35
CA GLU A 510 -95.66 150.21 -57.53
C GLU A 510 -95.81 148.67 -57.69
N LEU A 511 -95.02 148.02 -58.57
CA LEU A 511 -95.13 146.58 -58.86
C LEU A 511 -93.95 145.72 -58.39
N GLU A 512 -92.84 146.31 -57.91
CA GLU A 512 -91.70 145.58 -57.34
C GLU A 512 -91.82 145.35 -55.82
N GLU A 513 -92.57 146.17 -55.07
CA GLU A 513 -92.78 145.95 -53.62
C GLU A 513 -93.42 144.58 -53.33
N LEU A 514 -94.25 144.08 -54.27
CA LEU A 514 -94.84 142.74 -54.23
C LEU A 514 -93.86 141.61 -54.61
N ARG A 515 -92.77 141.90 -55.34
CA ARG A 515 -91.69 140.94 -55.63
C ARG A 515 -90.69 140.83 -54.47
N GLY A 516 -90.44 141.91 -53.73
CA GLY A 516 -89.64 141.88 -52.50
C GLY A 516 -90.16 140.85 -51.48
N ARG A 517 -91.49 140.72 -51.35
CA ARG A 517 -92.14 139.71 -50.49
C ARG A 517 -92.01 138.26 -51.00
N ARG A 518 -91.57 138.06 -52.24
CA ARG A 518 -91.30 136.74 -52.85
C ARG A 518 -89.87 136.27 -52.58
N ALA A 519 -88.90 137.18 -52.60
CA ALA A 519 -87.49 136.89 -52.29
C ALA A 519 -87.28 136.38 -50.86
N GLU A 520 -88.08 136.83 -49.88
CA GLU A 520 -87.99 136.35 -48.50
C GLU A 520 -88.44 134.88 -48.33
N LEU A 521 -89.34 134.40 -49.20
CA LEU A 521 -89.72 132.98 -49.27
C LEU A 521 -88.64 132.14 -49.98
N GLU A 522 -87.88 132.73 -50.91
CA GLU A 522 -86.77 132.05 -51.59
C GLU A 522 -85.55 131.87 -50.67
N LYS A 523 -85.33 132.76 -49.69
CA LYS A 523 -84.37 132.53 -48.59
C LYS A 523 -84.70 131.28 -47.78
N GLN A 524 -85.98 131.00 -47.52
CA GLN A 524 -86.39 129.81 -46.75
C GLN A 524 -86.10 128.50 -47.51
N LEU A 525 -86.03 128.55 -48.85
CA LEU A 525 -85.59 127.43 -49.70
C LEU A 525 -84.06 127.27 -49.78
N ALA A 526 -83.27 128.23 -49.28
CA ALA A 526 -81.81 128.09 -49.18
C ALA A 526 -81.39 127.23 -47.97
N VAL A 527 -82.11 127.31 -46.85
CA VAL A 527 -81.84 126.51 -45.63
C VAL A 527 -81.90 125.01 -45.93
N ILE A 528 -82.90 124.58 -46.71
CA ILE A 528 -83.09 123.17 -47.14
C ILE A 528 -81.97 122.69 -48.10
N ARG A 529 -81.12 123.59 -48.63
CA ARG A 529 -79.91 123.19 -49.37
C ARG A 529 -78.71 122.97 -48.45
N GLN A 530 -78.63 123.69 -47.33
CA GLN A 530 -77.56 123.53 -46.34
C GLN A 530 -77.60 122.15 -45.68
N GLU A 531 -78.80 121.67 -45.33
CA GLU A 531 -79.07 120.30 -44.85
C GLU A 531 -78.60 119.21 -45.86
N LYS A 532 -78.41 119.57 -47.13
CA LYS A 532 -77.99 118.65 -48.20
C LYS A 532 -76.47 118.57 -48.39
N GLU A 533 -75.70 119.50 -47.82
CA GLU A 533 -74.24 119.47 -47.83
C GLU A 533 -73.65 118.75 -46.61
N GLU A 534 -74.43 118.63 -45.52
CA GLU A 534 -74.03 117.87 -44.33
C GLU A 534 -74.00 116.37 -44.61
N GLY A 535 -74.98 115.84 -45.36
CA GLY A 535 -74.96 114.46 -45.88
C GLY A 535 -73.84 114.15 -46.89
N ALA A 536 -73.05 115.15 -47.31
CA ALA A 536 -71.81 114.93 -48.07
C ALA A 536 -70.58 114.73 -47.16
N ARG A 537 -70.67 115.09 -45.86
CA ARG A 537 -69.61 114.87 -44.86
C ARG A 537 -69.68 113.48 -44.26
N GLU A 538 -70.88 112.95 -44.04
CA GLU A 538 -71.09 111.58 -43.53
C GLU A 538 -70.47 110.49 -44.45
N LEU A 539 -70.29 110.79 -45.75
CA LEU A 539 -69.59 109.91 -46.69
C LEU A 539 -68.06 109.93 -46.56
N ALA A 540 -67.48 110.89 -45.84
CA ALA A 540 -66.05 110.94 -45.54
C ALA A 540 -65.69 110.10 -44.31
N ASP A 541 -66.54 110.07 -43.28
CA ASP A 541 -66.28 109.31 -42.05
C ASP A 541 -66.27 107.78 -42.31
N VAL A 542 -67.10 107.31 -43.25
CA VAL A 542 -67.11 105.90 -43.73
C VAL A 542 -65.76 105.49 -44.37
N ALA A 543 -64.96 106.44 -44.87
CA ALA A 543 -63.62 106.14 -45.37
C ALA A 543 -62.61 105.88 -44.22
N VAL A 544 -62.84 106.43 -43.03
CA VAL A 544 -62.00 106.20 -41.84
C VAL A 544 -62.26 104.81 -41.28
N GLU A 545 -63.53 104.45 -41.02
CA GLU A 545 -63.89 103.13 -40.47
C GLU A 545 -63.37 101.96 -41.32
N ARG A 546 -63.36 102.13 -42.64
CA ARG A 546 -62.78 101.13 -43.55
C ARG A 546 -61.27 100.91 -43.29
N SER A 547 -60.53 101.97 -42.98
CA SER A 547 -59.09 101.89 -42.66
C SER A 547 -58.82 101.23 -41.30
N ASP A 548 -59.75 101.33 -40.35
CA ASP A 548 -59.68 100.65 -39.05
C ASP A 548 -60.02 99.15 -39.19
N LEU A 549 -60.99 98.80 -40.03
CA LEU A 549 -61.33 97.41 -40.35
C LEU A 549 -60.21 96.69 -41.14
N GLU A 550 -59.57 97.37 -42.08
CA GLU A 550 -58.41 96.83 -42.81
C GLU A 550 -57.19 96.65 -41.88
N ARG A 551 -57.02 97.50 -40.85
CA ARG A 551 -56.03 97.29 -39.77
C ARG A 551 -56.39 96.13 -38.83
N ALA A 552 -57.67 95.97 -38.48
CA ALA A 552 -58.15 94.87 -37.64
C ALA A 552 -57.90 93.48 -38.27
N LEU A 553 -58.02 93.38 -39.60
CA LEU A 553 -57.74 92.15 -40.35
C LEU A 553 -56.25 91.74 -40.25
N VAL A 554 -55.33 92.71 -40.32
CA VAL A 554 -53.89 92.47 -40.17
C VAL A 554 -53.53 92.01 -38.76
N THR A 555 -54.18 92.56 -37.72
CA THR A 555 -53.97 92.07 -36.34
C THR A 555 -54.48 90.64 -36.14
N ALA A 556 -55.58 90.25 -36.79
CA ALA A 556 -56.07 88.87 -36.74
C ALA A 556 -55.12 87.87 -37.43
N GLN A 557 -54.39 88.30 -38.46
CA GLN A 557 -53.32 87.50 -39.07
C GLN A 557 -52.06 87.42 -38.19
N ALA A 558 -51.78 88.46 -37.37
CA ALA A 558 -50.64 88.45 -36.45
C ALA A 558 -50.80 87.48 -35.27
N ASP A 559 -52.03 87.25 -34.77
CA ASP A 559 -52.26 86.29 -33.69
C ASP A 559 -52.21 84.82 -34.15
N ALA A 560 -52.45 84.53 -35.43
CA ALA A 560 -52.19 83.21 -36.01
C ALA A 560 -50.69 82.84 -35.95
N GLY A 561 -49.81 83.82 -36.20
CA GLY A 561 -48.37 83.63 -36.09
C GLY A 561 -47.88 83.26 -34.69
N LYS A 562 -48.61 83.63 -33.61
CA LYS A 562 -48.28 83.21 -32.23
C LYS A 562 -48.65 81.76 -31.95
N THR A 563 -49.66 81.21 -32.64
CA THR A 563 -49.95 79.78 -32.56
C THR A 563 -48.96 78.95 -33.39
N GLU A 564 -48.50 79.48 -34.52
CA GLU A 564 -47.46 78.82 -35.34
C GLU A 564 -46.09 78.86 -34.65
N SER A 565 -45.70 79.96 -34.00
CA SER A 565 -44.43 80.03 -33.26
C SER A 565 -44.39 79.05 -32.08
N ARG A 566 -45.51 78.90 -31.34
CA ARG A 566 -45.64 77.91 -30.26
C ARG A 566 -45.64 76.47 -30.76
N LEU A 567 -46.21 76.21 -31.94
CA LEU A 567 -46.09 74.91 -32.60
C LEU A 567 -44.63 74.61 -32.99
N HIS A 568 -43.88 75.61 -33.46
CA HIS A 568 -42.45 75.47 -33.70
C HIS A 568 -41.64 75.23 -32.42
N GLU A 569 -41.87 75.97 -31.33
CA GLU A 569 -41.20 75.71 -30.04
C GLU A 569 -41.45 74.27 -29.54
N VAL A 570 -42.68 73.76 -29.65
CA VAL A 570 -43.04 72.38 -29.26
C VAL A 570 -42.45 71.33 -30.23
N LEU A 571 -42.29 71.66 -31.52
CA LEU A 571 -41.60 70.79 -32.48
C LEU A 571 -40.09 70.75 -32.24
N ASP A 572 -39.46 71.89 -31.93
CA ASP A 572 -38.05 71.99 -31.57
C ASP A 572 -37.75 71.23 -30.25
N GLU A 573 -38.64 71.31 -29.25
CA GLU A 573 -38.54 70.50 -28.03
C GLU A 573 -38.75 69.01 -28.31
N LYS A 574 -39.68 68.66 -29.21
CA LYS A 574 -39.88 67.27 -29.67
C LYS A 574 -38.62 66.74 -30.37
N GLU A 575 -37.99 67.51 -31.26
CA GLU A 575 -36.75 67.09 -31.93
C GLU A 575 -35.58 66.97 -30.95
N LYS A 576 -35.43 67.88 -29.98
CA LYS A 576 -34.43 67.76 -28.91
C LYS A 576 -34.64 66.48 -28.09
N LEU A 577 -35.87 66.19 -27.68
CA LEU A 577 -36.21 64.95 -26.95
C LEU A 577 -36.05 63.69 -27.81
N GLU A 578 -36.28 63.77 -29.11
CA GLU A 578 -36.04 62.65 -30.04
C GLU A 578 -34.54 62.43 -30.27
N SER A 579 -33.71 63.48 -30.32
CA SER A 579 -32.25 63.36 -30.36
C SER A 579 -31.66 62.75 -29.09
N GLY A 580 -32.16 63.12 -27.90
CA GLY A 580 -31.75 62.48 -26.64
C GLY A 580 -32.18 61.00 -26.54
N LEU A 581 -33.30 60.63 -27.15
CA LEU A 581 -33.72 59.23 -27.28
C LEU A 581 -32.90 58.43 -28.30
N VAL A 582 -32.17 59.09 -29.21
CA VAL A 582 -31.17 58.47 -30.07
C VAL A 582 -29.87 58.27 -29.30
N SER A 583 -29.32 59.28 -28.62
CA SER A 583 -28.07 59.14 -27.87
C SER A 583 -28.15 58.07 -26.77
N LEU A 584 -29.25 58.04 -25.99
CA LEU A 584 -29.50 56.98 -25.00
C LEU A 584 -29.65 55.58 -25.63
N ARG A 585 -30.02 55.49 -26.91
CA ARG A 585 -30.09 54.23 -27.66
C ARG A 585 -28.72 53.80 -28.18
N GLU A 586 -27.85 54.75 -28.52
CA GLU A 586 -26.46 54.51 -28.92
C GLU A 586 -25.62 54.08 -27.72
N GLU A 587 -25.71 54.79 -26.58
CA GLU A 587 -25.09 54.41 -25.30
C GLU A 587 -25.55 53.02 -24.83
N ARG A 588 -26.85 52.72 -24.93
CA ARG A 588 -27.37 51.38 -24.69
C ARG A 588 -26.77 50.35 -25.66
N GLY A 589 -26.61 50.69 -26.94
CA GLY A 589 -25.99 49.84 -27.95
C GLY A 589 -24.49 49.61 -27.72
N GLU A 590 -23.81 50.51 -27.00
CA GLU A 590 -22.42 50.33 -26.51
C GLU A 590 -22.38 49.41 -25.30
N ALA A 591 -23.27 49.62 -24.32
CA ALA A 591 -23.41 48.74 -23.17
C ALA A 591 -23.76 47.30 -23.58
N GLU A 592 -24.68 47.10 -24.53
CA GLU A 592 -25.04 45.77 -25.05
C GLU A 592 -23.88 45.10 -25.80
N ARG A 593 -22.99 45.87 -26.46
CA ARG A 593 -21.76 45.34 -27.09
C ARG A 593 -20.73 44.91 -26.05
N ALA A 594 -20.40 45.77 -25.08
CA ALA A 594 -19.46 45.45 -24.01
C ALA A 594 -19.93 44.24 -23.17
N LEU A 595 -21.25 44.10 -22.96
CA LEU A 595 -21.85 42.98 -22.25
C LEU A 595 -21.79 41.67 -23.06
N LYS A 596 -21.79 41.74 -24.40
CA LYS A 596 -21.53 40.59 -25.28
C LYS A 596 -20.06 40.17 -25.24
N GLU A 597 -19.13 41.12 -25.31
CA GLU A 597 -17.69 40.87 -25.17
C GLU A 597 -17.36 40.22 -23.81
N MET A 598 -17.91 40.74 -22.71
CA MET A 598 -17.79 40.14 -21.36
C MET A 598 -18.37 38.72 -21.25
N LYS A 599 -19.37 38.36 -22.05
CA LYS A 599 -19.92 37.00 -22.10
C LYS A 599 -19.01 36.06 -22.89
N GLU A 600 -18.44 36.52 -24.00
CA GLU A 600 -17.47 35.76 -24.80
C GLU A 600 -16.16 35.54 -24.02
N GLU A 601 -15.67 36.54 -23.26
CA GLU A 601 -14.56 36.36 -22.32
C GLU A 601 -14.88 35.37 -21.20
N LYS A 602 -16.08 35.42 -20.63
CA LYS A 602 -16.54 34.46 -19.60
C LYS A 602 -16.56 33.02 -20.14
N GLU A 603 -17.10 32.80 -21.34
CA GLU A 603 -17.17 31.48 -21.97
C GLU A 603 -15.75 30.95 -22.29
N GLY A 604 -14.86 31.81 -22.80
CA GLY A 604 -13.45 31.47 -22.99
C GLY A 604 -12.69 31.17 -21.68
N LEU A 605 -13.04 31.82 -20.57
CA LEU A 605 -12.49 31.50 -19.24
C LEU A 605 -13.05 30.20 -18.67
N GLU A 606 -14.35 29.92 -18.82
CA GLU A 606 -14.97 28.66 -18.37
C GLU A 606 -14.42 27.46 -19.17
N PHE A 607 -14.17 27.61 -20.48
CA PHE A 607 -13.46 26.59 -21.28
C PHE A 607 -12.04 26.31 -20.77
N ARG A 608 -11.25 27.38 -20.52
CA ARG A 608 -9.86 27.25 -20.03
C ARG A 608 -9.77 26.71 -18.59
N VAL A 609 -10.79 26.94 -17.76
CA VAL A 609 -10.92 26.28 -16.46
C VAL A 609 -11.13 24.77 -16.65
N GLY A 610 -12.00 24.37 -17.60
CA GLY A 610 -12.19 22.95 -17.95
C GLY A 610 -10.90 22.26 -18.45
N GLU A 611 -10.15 22.88 -19.37
CA GLU A 611 -8.84 22.36 -19.81
C GLU A 611 -7.84 22.20 -18.65
N LEU A 612 -7.85 23.14 -17.69
CA LEU A 612 -6.98 23.08 -16.51
C LEU A 612 -7.42 22.01 -15.52
N GLU A 613 -8.72 21.82 -15.30
CA GLU A 613 -9.26 20.72 -14.50
C GLU A 613 -8.90 19.36 -15.11
N GLU A 614 -9.00 19.21 -16.43
CA GLU A 614 -8.61 17.99 -17.13
C GLU A 614 -7.08 17.77 -17.17
N ARG A 615 -6.27 18.84 -17.04
CA ARG A 615 -4.82 18.72 -16.82
C ARG A 615 -4.48 18.38 -15.37
N VAL A 616 -5.24 18.87 -14.40
CA VAL A 616 -5.13 18.54 -12.97
C VAL A 616 -5.49 17.08 -12.73
N THR A 617 -6.57 16.55 -13.34
CA THR A 617 -6.93 15.13 -13.20
C THR A 617 -5.86 14.22 -13.81
N ARG A 618 -5.41 14.46 -15.05
CA ARG A 618 -4.30 13.71 -15.68
C ARG A 618 -3.04 13.69 -14.81
N THR A 619 -2.56 14.87 -14.39
CA THR A 619 -1.33 14.96 -13.57
C THR A 619 -1.51 14.39 -12.16
N SER A 620 -2.74 14.31 -11.63
CA SER A 620 -3.03 13.56 -10.40
C SER A 620 -3.01 12.04 -10.61
N GLY A 621 -3.46 11.54 -11.75
CA GLY A 621 -3.34 10.11 -12.12
C GLY A 621 -1.89 9.69 -12.30
N GLU A 622 -1.11 10.46 -13.06
CA GLU A 622 0.35 10.29 -13.19
C GLU A 622 1.04 10.30 -11.83
N LEU A 623 0.58 11.13 -10.89
CA LEU A 623 1.10 11.20 -9.53
C LEU A 623 0.77 9.95 -8.71
N GLU A 624 -0.44 9.40 -8.84
CA GLU A 624 -0.83 8.15 -8.17
C GLU A 624 -0.04 6.96 -8.72
N GLU A 625 0.12 6.84 -10.04
CA GLU A 625 0.97 5.82 -10.69
C GLU A 625 2.45 5.92 -10.27
N LEU A 626 3.02 7.13 -10.26
CA LEU A 626 4.38 7.38 -9.77
C LEU A 626 4.51 7.07 -8.27
N SER A 627 3.47 7.29 -7.46
CA SER A 627 3.48 6.93 -6.05
C SER A 627 3.42 5.41 -5.80
N GLY A 628 2.63 4.69 -6.62
CA GLY A 628 2.54 3.22 -6.55
C GLY A 628 3.84 2.54 -7.00
N THR A 629 4.43 3.01 -8.10
CA THR A 629 5.74 2.52 -8.55
C THR A 629 6.87 2.88 -7.58
N LYS A 630 6.82 4.05 -6.93
CA LYS A 630 7.72 4.38 -5.82
C LYS A 630 7.60 3.39 -4.66
N ALA A 631 6.38 3.14 -4.17
CA ALA A 631 6.15 2.24 -3.04
C ALA A 631 6.66 0.81 -3.30
N GLY A 632 6.43 0.27 -4.51
CA GLY A 632 6.95 -1.05 -4.90
C GLY A 632 8.49 -1.10 -4.97
N LEU A 633 9.17 -0.01 -5.32
CA LEU A 633 10.63 0.09 -5.25
C LEU A 633 11.14 0.20 -3.80
N GLU A 634 10.45 0.95 -2.94
CA GLU A 634 10.79 1.04 -1.51
C GLU A 634 10.65 -0.34 -0.81
N GLU A 635 9.61 -1.12 -1.14
CA GLU A 635 9.41 -2.48 -0.62
C GLU A 635 10.50 -3.44 -1.11
N GLN A 636 10.85 -3.43 -2.41
CA GLN A 636 11.95 -4.24 -2.95
C GLN A 636 13.31 -3.91 -2.31
N ILE A 637 13.59 -2.62 -2.08
CA ILE A 637 14.81 -2.18 -1.39
C ILE A 637 14.79 -2.59 0.09
N ALA A 638 13.62 -2.59 0.75
CA ALA A 638 13.51 -3.05 2.13
C ALA A 638 13.77 -4.56 2.28
N VAL A 639 13.20 -5.40 1.41
CA VAL A 639 13.42 -6.86 1.41
C VAL A 639 14.89 -7.18 1.14
N ALA A 640 15.46 -6.66 0.04
CA ALA A 640 16.85 -6.94 -0.31
C ALA A 640 17.86 -6.40 0.74
N ARG A 641 17.52 -5.34 1.49
CA ARG A 641 18.33 -4.89 2.64
C ARG A 641 18.31 -5.90 3.79
N ILE A 642 17.15 -6.48 4.11
CA ILE A 642 17.05 -7.54 5.13
C ILE A 642 17.91 -8.75 4.73
N GLU A 643 17.83 -9.18 3.47
CA GLU A 643 18.66 -10.27 2.94
C GLU A 643 20.17 -9.95 3.05
N THR A 644 20.60 -8.71 2.76
CA THR A 644 22.02 -8.33 2.93
C THR A 644 22.48 -8.23 4.38
N GLU A 645 21.60 -7.88 5.32
CA GLU A 645 21.95 -7.87 6.75
C GLU A 645 22.01 -9.30 7.32
N GLN A 646 21.16 -10.21 6.85
CA GLN A 646 21.26 -11.64 7.19
C GLN A 646 22.60 -12.23 6.70
N ALA A 647 22.92 -12.05 5.41
CA ALA A 647 24.19 -12.51 4.84
C ALA A 647 25.44 -11.90 5.53
N ARG A 648 25.34 -10.69 6.10
CA ARG A 648 26.39 -10.08 6.94
C ARG A 648 26.53 -10.79 8.28
N MET A 649 25.44 -11.12 8.96
CA MET A 649 25.47 -11.85 10.23
C MET A 649 26.02 -13.27 10.06
N ASP A 650 25.64 -13.96 8.98
CA ASP A 650 26.15 -15.29 8.65
C ASP A 650 27.66 -15.25 8.34
N PHE A 651 28.13 -14.22 7.63
CA PHE A 651 29.56 -14.00 7.38
C PHE A 651 30.35 -13.66 8.66
N ASP A 652 29.82 -12.80 9.54
CA ASP A 652 30.46 -12.47 10.82
C ASP A 652 30.51 -13.68 11.77
N LEU A 653 29.57 -14.63 11.66
CA LEU A 653 29.61 -15.92 12.38
C LEU A 653 30.72 -16.83 11.81
N ALA A 654 30.71 -17.10 10.50
CA ALA A 654 31.74 -17.93 9.84
C ALA A 654 33.16 -17.37 10.05
N ARG A 655 33.29 -16.04 10.13
CA ARG A 655 34.54 -15.36 10.50
C ARG A 655 34.98 -15.67 11.93
N GLN A 656 34.08 -15.65 12.90
CA GLN A 656 34.41 -15.99 14.29
C GLN A 656 34.84 -17.45 14.43
N GLU A 657 34.23 -18.35 13.65
CA GLU A 657 34.62 -19.77 13.59
C GLU A 657 36.04 -19.93 13.01
N HIS A 658 36.35 -19.30 11.86
CA HIS A 658 37.71 -19.31 11.30
C HIS A 658 38.75 -18.63 12.23
N GLU A 659 38.39 -17.57 12.96
CA GLU A 659 39.26 -16.95 13.97
C GLU A 659 39.46 -17.86 15.21
N HIS A 660 38.52 -18.76 15.53
CA HIS A 660 38.68 -19.79 16.55
C HIS A 660 39.56 -20.96 16.06
N GLU A 661 39.33 -21.48 14.85
CA GLU A 661 40.14 -22.53 14.23
C GLU A 661 41.62 -22.11 14.11
N HIS A 662 41.88 -20.87 13.68
CA HIS A 662 43.25 -20.35 13.61
C HIS A 662 43.91 -20.32 15.00
N GLN A 663 43.17 -19.98 16.06
CA GLN A 663 43.70 -20.05 17.44
C GLN A 663 43.99 -21.48 17.89
N GLU A 664 43.18 -22.46 17.49
CA GLU A 664 43.51 -23.87 17.73
C GLU A 664 44.76 -24.32 16.97
N LEU A 665 44.89 -23.95 15.68
CA LEU A 665 46.07 -24.31 14.88
C LEU A 665 47.36 -23.72 15.46
N GLU A 666 47.35 -22.48 15.98
CA GLU A 666 48.51 -21.93 16.70
C GLU A 666 48.79 -22.66 18.02
N ARG A 667 47.76 -23.03 18.79
CA ARG A 667 47.95 -23.87 20.00
C ARG A 667 48.57 -25.23 19.66
N ARG A 668 48.16 -25.86 18.55
CA ARG A 668 48.71 -27.13 18.04
C ARG A 668 50.17 -26.97 17.59
N LYS A 669 50.50 -25.93 16.81
CA LYS A 669 51.90 -25.61 16.44
C LYS A 669 52.81 -25.42 17.67
N VAL A 670 52.35 -24.68 18.67
CA VAL A 670 53.08 -24.44 19.94
C VAL A 670 53.22 -25.72 20.79
N ALA A 671 52.36 -26.73 20.59
CA ALA A 671 52.57 -28.06 21.15
C ALA A 671 53.60 -28.87 20.35
N GLU A 672 53.51 -28.88 19.01
CA GLU A 672 54.49 -29.54 18.13
C GLU A 672 55.93 -29.05 18.37
N THR A 673 56.15 -27.74 18.54
CA THR A 673 57.49 -27.21 18.82
C THR A 673 58.05 -27.71 20.15
N LYS A 674 57.21 -27.86 21.19
CA LYS A 674 57.63 -28.40 22.49
C LYS A 674 57.96 -29.89 22.39
N TRP A 675 57.14 -30.67 21.69
CA TRP A 675 57.45 -32.08 21.43
C TRP A 675 58.73 -32.26 20.60
N ALA A 676 59.01 -31.35 19.66
CA ALA A 676 60.26 -31.35 18.89
C ALA A 676 61.48 -31.00 19.77
N GLU A 677 61.36 -30.04 20.69
CA GLU A 677 62.39 -29.71 21.69
C GLU A 677 62.64 -30.88 22.66
N GLU A 678 61.59 -31.53 23.16
CA GLU A 678 61.70 -32.72 24.02
C GLU A 678 62.32 -33.92 23.27
N LEU A 679 61.94 -34.16 22.01
CA LEU A 679 62.58 -35.16 21.16
C LEU A 679 64.06 -34.85 20.89
N HIS A 680 64.43 -33.58 20.73
CA HIS A 680 65.83 -33.19 20.58
C HIS A 680 66.60 -33.41 21.89
N ARG A 681 66.01 -33.05 23.03
CA ARG A 681 66.59 -33.27 24.35
C ARG A 681 66.84 -34.76 24.62
N LEU A 682 65.84 -35.62 24.40
CA LEU A 682 65.97 -37.07 24.54
C LEU A 682 67.02 -37.67 23.59
N ARG A 683 67.26 -37.06 22.42
CA ARG A 683 68.34 -37.47 21.51
C ARG A 683 69.73 -37.08 22.02
N GLU A 684 69.89 -35.96 22.73
CA GLU A 684 71.15 -35.61 23.39
C GLU A 684 71.39 -36.46 24.64
N GLU A 685 70.40 -36.61 25.53
CA GLU A 685 70.48 -37.50 26.70
C GLU A 685 70.80 -38.95 26.26
N LYS A 686 70.25 -39.40 25.12
CA LYS A 686 70.62 -40.69 24.49
C LYS A 686 72.08 -40.74 24.03
N LYS A 687 72.63 -39.69 23.43
CA LYS A 687 74.05 -39.62 23.03
C LYS A 687 74.97 -39.68 24.24
N GLU A 688 74.67 -38.92 25.29
CA GLU A 688 75.40 -38.94 26.57
C GLU A 688 75.39 -40.34 27.19
N LEU A 689 74.21 -40.99 27.25
CA LEU A 689 74.11 -42.39 27.70
C LEU A 689 74.91 -43.37 26.83
N HIS A 690 75.01 -43.16 25.51
CA HIS A 690 75.86 -44.01 24.65
C HIS A 690 77.35 -43.75 24.88
N GLN A 691 77.77 -42.51 25.17
CA GLN A 691 79.14 -42.21 25.59
C GLN A 691 79.47 -42.87 26.94
N HIS A 692 78.55 -42.83 27.91
CA HIS A 692 78.71 -43.52 29.19
C HIS A 692 78.72 -45.05 29.04
N MET A 693 77.90 -45.63 28.16
CA MET A 693 77.96 -47.07 27.84
C MET A 693 79.29 -47.49 27.19
N ALA A 694 79.87 -46.66 26.32
CA ALA A 694 81.17 -46.93 25.70
C ALA A 694 82.33 -47.01 26.71
N VAL A 695 82.18 -46.41 27.90
CA VAL A 695 83.13 -46.49 29.03
C VAL A 695 82.86 -47.70 29.94
N LEU A 696 81.69 -48.34 29.82
CA LEU A 696 81.18 -49.37 30.74
C LEU A 696 80.89 -50.71 30.03
N SER A 697 81.78 -51.14 29.13
CA SER A 697 81.62 -52.38 28.35
C SER A 697 81.70 -53.65 29.22
N GLY A 698 80.55 -54.09 29.72
CA GLY A 698 80.32 -55.37 30.39
C GLY A 698 78.86 -55.78 30.24
N ASP A 699 78.63 -57.01 29.78
CA ASP A 699 77.38 -57.40 29.12
C ASP A 699 76.13 -57.56 30.01
N SER A 700 75.01 -57.92 29.37
CA SER A 700 73.64 -58.07 29.88
C SER A 700 72.82 -56.78 30.06
N LYS A 701 73.23 -55.83 30.92
CA LYS A 701 72.44 -54.59 31.12
C LYS A 701 72.38 -53.71 29.87
N ALA A 702 73.48 -53.63 29.12
CA ALA A 702 73.52 -52.89 27.87
C ALA A 702 72.52 -53.44 26.83
N GLU A 703 72.39 -54.78 26.69
CA GLU A 703 71.39 -55.38 25.79
C GLU A 703 69.95 -55.02 26.18
N VAL A 704 69.63 -55.04 27.49
CA VAL A 704 68.28 -54.71 27.97
C VAL A 704 67.94 -53.26 27.67
N VAL A 705 68.87 -52.33 27.93
CA VAL A 705 68.71 -50.90 27.60
C VAL A 705 68.60 -50.71 26.08
N VAL A 706 69.40 -51.42 25.26
CA VAL A 706 69.29 -51.36 23.79
C VAL A 706 67.95 -51.92 23.30
N ARG A 707 67.40 -52.97 23.92
CA ARG A 707 66.06 -53.49 23.59
C ARG A 707 64.95 -52.51 24.00
N GLN A 708 65.06 -51.85 25.15
CA GLN A 708 64.14 -50.78 25.57
C GLN A 708 64.22 -49.57 24.62
N MET A 709 65.42 -49.05 24.38
CA MET A 709 65.70 -47.96 23.42
C MET A 709 65.31 -48.27 21.98
N LYS A 710 65.17 -49.56 21.62
CA LYS A 710 64.63 -49.99 20.33
C LYS A 710 63.10 -50.03 20.36
N ALA A 711 62.48 -50.61 21.39
CA ALA A 711 61.03 -50.58 21.56
C ALA A 711 60.47 -49.15 21.68
N GLU A 712 61.18 -48.24 22.36
CA GLU A 712 60.87 -46.82 22.43
C GLU A 712 61.05 -46.13 21.06
N LYS A 713 62.11 -46.46 20.32
CA LYS A 713 62.32 -45.93 18.96
C LYS A 713 61.31 -46.47 17.94
N ASP A 714 60.79 -47.68 18.15
CA ASP A 714 59.76 -48.28 17.29
C ASP A 714 58.35 -47.78 17.70
N ARG A 715 58.09 -47.46 18.98
CA ARG A 715 56.92 -46.67 19.42
C ARG A 715 56.92 -45.25 18.86
N LEU A 716 58.02 -44.52 19.02
CA LEU A 716 58.21 -43.17 18.47
C LEU A 716 58.18 -43.13 16.94
N LEU A 717 58.30 -44.27 16.26
CA LEU A 717 58.03 -44.36 14.83
C LEU A 717 56.54 -44.49 14.53
N HIS A 718 55.80 -45.34 15.25
CA HIS A 718 54.33 -45.37 15.11
C HIS A 718 53.69 -44.05 15.55
N GLU A 719 54.10 -43.44 16.65
CA GLU A 719 53.63 -42.10 17.06
C GLU A 719 53.95 -41.01 16.01
N LEU A 720 55.03 -41.18 15.22
CA LEU A 720 55.39 -40.29 14.10
C LEU A 720 54.63 -40.62 12.80
N GLU A 721 54.24 -41.88 12.59
CA GLU A 721 53.35 -42.32 11.50
C GLU A 721 51.91 -41.86 11.76
N ASP A 722 51.43 -42.00 13.00
CA ASP A 722 50.16 -41.49 13.50
C ASP A 722 50.12 -39.95 13.36
N GLN A 723 51.14 -39.22 13.81
CA GLN A 723 51.25 -37.77 13.59
C GLN A 723 51.32 -37.38 12.10
N GLN A 724 51.91 -38.20 11.23
CA GLN A 724 51.86 -37.96 9.78
C GLN A 724 50.44 -38.18 9.24
N HIS A 725 49.70 -39.15 9.78
CA HIS A 725 48.31 -39.40 9.37
C HIS A 725 47.35 -38.33 9.90
N GLU A 726 47.52 -37.86 11.14
CA GLU A 726 46.84 -36.68 11.69
C GLU A 726 47.14 -35.42 10.85
N ARG A 727 48.40 -35.23 10.44
CA ARG A 727 48.79 -34.12 9.54
C ARG A 727 48.14 -34.23 8.17
N GLN A 728 48.04 -35.44 7.58
CA GLN A 728 47.28 -35.64 6.34
C GLN A 728 45.79 -35.33 6.53
N GLN A 729 45.17 -35.77 7.63
CA GLN A 729 43.79 -35.42 7.95
C GLN A 729 43.60 -33.90 8.14
N VAL A 730 44.57 -33.19 8.71
CA VAL A 730 44.56 -31.72 8.84
C VAL A 730 44.81 -31.03 7.48
N GLU A 731 45.65 -31.57 6.60
CA GLU A 731 45.85 -31.04 5.25
C GLU A 731 44.62 -31.23 4.35
N ASP A 732 43.95 -32.39 4.45
CA ASP A 732 42.68 -32.69 3.77
C ASP A 732 41.53 -31.84 4.33
N ALA A 733 41.41 -31.70 5.65
CA ALA A 733 40.47 -30.78 6.28
C ALA A 733 40.74 -29.34 5.84
N ALA A 734 42.00 -28.91 5.77
CA ALA A 734 42.36 -27.61 5.22
C ALA A 734 42.05 -27.49 3.72
N LEU A 735 42.04 -28.58 2.93
CA LEU A 735 41.58 -28.56 1.54
C LEU A 735 40.05 -28.43 1.45
N VAL A 736 39.30 -29.00 2.39
CA VAL A 736 37.84 -28.80 2.53
C VAL A 736 37.54 -27.35 2.92
N LEU A 737 38.14 -26.83 4.00
CA LEU A 737 38.03 -25.43 4.45
C LEU A 737 38.47 -24.44 3.36
N ARG A 738 39.45 -24.78 2.51
CA ARG A 738 39.83 -23.96 1.34
C ARG A 738 38.76 -23.96 0.25
N ARG A 739 38.04 -25.06 0.03
CA ARG A 739 36.89 -25.10 -0.90
C ARG A 739 35.70 -24.32 -0.34
N GLU A 740 35.43 -24.44 0.95
CA GLU A 740 34.36 -23.71 1.65
C GLU A 740 34.66 -22.19 1.69
N MET A 741 35.90 -21.79 2.00
CA MET A 741 36.33 -20.40 1.81
C MET A 741 36.28 -19.91 0.37
N HIS A 742 36.40 -20.79 -0.63
CA HIS A 742 36.15 -20.41 -2.03
C HIS A 742 34.64 -20.26 -2.31
N GLY A 743 33.78 -21.11 -1.72
CA GLY A 743 32.32 -20.99 -1.74
C GLY A 743 31.83 -19.67 -1.14
N LEU A 744 32.23 -19.38 0.11
CA LEU A 744 31.96 -18.13 0.81
C LEU A 744 32.48 -16.90 0.06
N ARG A 745 33.57 -17.03 -0.73
CA ARG A 745 34.05 -15.95 -1.61
C ARG A 745 33.20 -15.77 -2.87
N SER A 746 32.65 -16.83 -3.46
CA SER A 746 31.63 -16.69 -4.51
C SER A 746 30.35 -16.07 -3.96
N GLU A 747 29.90 -16.50 -2.77
CA GLU A 747 28.72 -15.94 -2.10
C GLU A 747 28.92 -14.47 -1.71
N LEU A 748 30.14 -14.07 -1.28
CA LEU A 748 30.52 -12.67 -1.10
C LEU A 748 30.43 -11.88 -2.41
N VAL A 749 30.95 -12.41 -3.52
CA VAL A 749 30.87 -11.76 -4.85
C VAL A 749 29.41 -11.67 -5.34
N GLU A 750 28.56 -12.65 -5.02
CA GLU A 750 27.11 -12.55 -5.26
C GLU A 750 26.44 -11.52 -4.35
N ALA A 751 26.87 -11.38 -3.09
CA ALA A 751 26.39 -10.34 -2.18
C ALA A 751 26.82 -8.93 -2.62
N GLU A 752 28.04 -8.77 -3.13
CA GLU A 752 28.52 -7.53 -3.76
C GLU A 752 27.70 -7.19 -5.02
N GLN A 753 27.37 -8.18 -5.85
CA GLN A 753 26.46 -7.99 -7.00
C GLN A 753 25.03 -7.63 -6.58
N LYS A 754 24.52 -8.20 -5.47
CA LYS A 754 23.23 -7.81 -4.86
C LYS A 754 23.27 -6.38 -4.31
N LEU A 755 24.39 -5.94 -3.74
CA LEU A 755 24.60 -4.55 -3.30
C LEU A 755 24.66 -3.58 -4.50
N GLU A 756 25.34 -3.93 -5.59
CA GLU A 756 25.26 -3.15 -6.83
C GLU A 756 23.82 -3.10 -7.40
N ALA A 757 23.06 -4.19 -7.30
CA ALA A 757 21.66 -4.22 -7.72
C ALA A 757 20.77 -3.33 -6.84
N LEU A 758 21.01 -3.31 -5.53
CA LEU A 758 20.39 -2.39 -4.58
C LEU A 758 20.69 -0.92 -4.92
N ASP A 759 21.94 -0.55 -5.21
CA ASP A 759 22.29 0.80 -5.63
C ASP A 759 21.61 1.20 -6.96
N LYS A 760 21.51 0.25 -7.92
CA LYS A 760 20.77 0.46 -9.18
C LYS A 760 19.27 0.65 -8.95
N LEU A 761 18.67 -0.07 -8.00
CA LEU A 761 17.27 0.14 -7.58
C LEU A 761 17.09 1.47 -6.83
N GLN A 762 18.03 1.85 -5.97
CA GLN A 762 18.00 3.09 -5.21
C GLN A 762 18.18 4.32 -6.11
N GLY A 763 19.00 4.23 -7.17
CA GLY A 763 19.07 5.23 -8.24
C GLY A 763 17.76 5.34 -9.05
N ARG A 764 17.06 4.23 -9.28
CA ARG A 764 15.72 4.24 -9.90
C ARG A 764 14.68 4.87 -8.97
N LEU A 765 14.74 4.58 -7.67
CA LEU A 765 13.89 5.20 -6.65
C LEU A 765 14.08 6.74 -6.66
N LEU A 766 15.32 7.22 -6.55
CA LEU A 766 15.64 8.66 -6.64
C LEU A 766 15.13 9.29 -7.95
N SER A 767 15.24 8.59 -9.08
CA SER A 767 14.67 9.08 -10.35
C SER A 767 13.14 9.14 -10.34
N THR A 768 12.45 8.20 -9.69
CA THR A 768 11.00 8.28 -9.48
C THR A 768 10.62 9.39 -8.50
N GLU A 769 11.42 9.67 -7.46
CA GLU A 769 11.21 10.79 -6.54
C GLU A 769 11.41 12.15 -7.21
N GLU A 770 12.43 12.31 -8.07
CA GLU A 770 12.58 13.52 -8.88
C GLU A 770 11.39 13.74 -9.83
N ARG A 771 10.88 12.66 -10.44
CA ARG A 771 9.70 12.72 -11.31
C ARG A 771 8.44 13.10 -10.51
N LEU A 772 8.23 12.46 -9.36
CA LEU A 772 7.16 12.77 -8.41
C LEU A 772 7.23 14.23 -7.94
N GLY A 773 8.42 14.74 -7.63
CA GLY A 773 8.61 16.15 -7.24
C GLY A 773 8.30 17.12 -8.38
N ARG A 774 8.68 16.78 -9.62
CA ARG A 774 8.36 17.57 -10.82
C ARG A 774 6.85 17.56 -11.13
N THR A 775 6.16 16.42 -11.03
CA THR A 775 4.69 16.37 -11.23
C THR A 775 3.95 17.08 -10.10
N GLN A 776 4.40 16.95 -8.84
CA GLN A 776 3.85 17.74 -7.71
C GLN A 776 4.01 19.25 -7.92
N MET A 777 5.18 19.73 -8.34
CA MET A 777 5.41 21.15 -8.64
C MET A 777 4.54 21.67 -9.79
N ASN A 778 4.33 20.84 -10.82
CA ASN A 778 3.45 21.19 -11.93
C ASN A 778 1.97 21.20 -11.50
N LEU A 779 1.55 20.24 -10.67
CA LEU A 779 0.20 20.17 -10.09
C LEU A 779 -0.07 21.36 -9.15
N THR A 780 0.89 21.78 -8.31
CA THR A 780 0.72 22.99 -7.49
C THR A 780 0.60 24.24 -8.36
N ARG A 781 1.38 24.35 -9.45
CA ARG A 781 1.29 25.47 -10.38
C ARG A 781 -0.07 25.52 -11.09
N SER A 782 -0.58 24.39 -11.60
CA SER A 782 -1.91 24.35 -12.24
C SER A 782 -3.05 24.61 -11.25
N LEU A 783 -2.89 24.25 -9.96
CA LEU A 783 -3.84 24.60 -8.89
C LEU A 783 -3.75 26.06 -8.44
N GLU A 784 -2.66 26.78 -8.74
CA GLU A 784 -2.54 28.24 -8.56
C GLU A 784 -3.11 28.98 -9.78
N GLU A 785 -2.84 28.49 -10.99
CA GLU A 785 -3.47 28.94 -12.24
C GLU A 785 -5.00 28.83 -12.16
N HIS A 786 -5.53 27.67 -11.74
CA HIS A 786 -6.98 27.42 -11.59
C HIS A 786 -7.64 28.38 -10.60
N LYS A 787 -7.07 28.59 -9.40
CA LYS A 787 -7.57 29.60 -8.45
C LYS A 787 -7.59 31.00 -9.06
N SER A 788 -6.51 31.40 -9.72
CA SER A 788 -6.41 32.75 -10.32
C SER A 788 -7.41 32.99 -11.45
N LEU A 789 -7.99 31.93 -12.03
CA LEU A 789 -9.05 31.99 -13.04
C LEU A 789 -10.43 31.87 -12.39
N ALA A 790 -10.59 31.07 -11.34
CA ALA A 790 -11.81 30.99 -10.54
C ALA A 790 -12.14 32.33 -9.85
N ASP A 791 -11.13 32.99 -9.25
CA ASP A 791 -11.28 34.31 -8.61
C ASP A 791 -11.69 35.38 -9.65
N LYS A 792 -11.14 35.30 -10.88
CA LYS A 792 -11.57 36.16 -12.01
C LYS A 792 -13.00 35.86 -12.44
N LEU A 793 -13.37 34.59 -12.50
CA LEU A 793 -14.71 34.16 -12.88
C LEU A 793 -15.77 34.61 -11.85
N GLU A 794 -15.46 34.58 -10.54
CA GLU A 794 -16.27 35.20 -9.48
C GLU A 794 -16.41 36.73 -9.68
N SER A 795 -15.31 37.42 -10.01
CA SER A 795 -15.33 38.87 -10.28
C SER A 795 -16.16 39.25 -11.52
N LEU A 796 -16.14 38.43 -12.57
CA LEU A 796 -16.96 38.63 -13.77
C LEU A 796 -18.44 38.29 -13.53
N LYS A 797 -18.73 37.24 -12.74
CA LYS A 797 -20.10 36.88 -12.34
C LYS A 797 -20.75 37.96 -11.46
N THR A 798 -19.99 38.58 -10.58
CA THR A 798 -20.48 39.71 -9.77
C THR A 798 -20.65 40.98 -10.60
N ALA A 799 -19.73 41.27 -11.55
CA ALA A 799 -19.88 42.37 -12.50
C ALA A 799 -21.11 42.20 -13.42
N SER A 800 -21.35 40.99 -13.96
CA SER A 800 -22.52 40.75 -14.83
C SER A 800 -23.83 40.84 -14.04
N ALA A 801 -23.88 40.33 -12.80
CA ALA A 801 -25.07 40.44 -11.95
C ALA A 801 -25.43 41.90 -11.63
N ILE A 802 -24.43 42.75 -11.35
CA ILE A 802 -24.64 44.20 -11.16
C ILE A 802 -25.17 44.83 -12.46
N SER A 803 -24.65 44.43 -13.62
CA SER A 803 -25.12 44.93 -14.92
C SER A 803 -26.58 44.53 -15.20
N ASP A 804 -26.94 43.25 -15.01
CA ASP A 804 -28.31 42.75 -15.16
C ASP A 804 -29.30 43.47 -14.22
N GLU A 805 -28.87 43.83 -13.00
CA GLU A 805 -29.66 44.64 -12.06
C GLU A 805 -29.87 46.08 -12.59
N THR A 806 -28.84 46.74 -13.10
CA THR A 806 -28.96 48.09 -13.70
C THR A 806 -29.83 48.11 -14.96
N GLN A 807 -29.82 47.03 -15.76
CA GLN A 807 -30.70 46.92 -16.93
C GLN A 807 -32.19 46.85 -16.56
N ARG A 808 -32.54 46.27 -15.40
CA ARG A 808 -33.94 46.29 -14.91
C ARG A 808 -34.38 47.69 -14.54
N LEU A 809 -33.59 48.40 -13.74
CA LEU A 809 -33.92 49.75 -13.27
C LEU A 809 -34.08 50.74 -14.44
N LEU A 810 -33.18 50.69 -15.43
CA LEU A 810 -33.28 51.50 -16.64
C LEU A 810 -34.50 51.11 -17.52
N ALA A 811 -34.90 49.83 -17.54
CA ALA A 811 -36.11 49.42 -18.25
C ALA A 811 -37.39 49.92 -17.55
N GLU A 812 -37.43 49.90 -16.21
CA GLU A 812 -38.54 50.43 -15.42
C GLU A 812 -38.68 51.96 -15.55
N GLU A 813 -37.58 52.72 -15.52
CA GLU A 813 -37.60 54.17 -15.78
C GLU A 813 -38.09 54.49 -17.20
N VAL A 814 -37.67 53.72 -18.22
CA VAL A 814 -38.12 53.94 -19.61
C VAL A 814 -39.61 53.64 -19.78
N GLU A 815 -40.17 52.63 -19.11
CA GLU A 815 -41.62 52.37 -19.10
C GLU A 815 -42.40 53.44 -18.33
N ALA A 816 -41.87 53.96 -17.21
CA ALA A 816 -42.45 55.07 -16.47
C ALA A 816 -42.50 56.36 -17.31
N LEU A 817 -41.41 56.68 -18.03
CA LEU A 817 -41.35 57.84 -18.93
C LEU A 817 -42.27 57.68 -20.16
N ARG A 818 -42.42 56.47 -20.69
CA ARG A 818 -43.38 56.18 -21.78
C ARG A 818 -44.82 56.37 -21.35
N THR A 819 -45.20 55.78 -20.21
CA THR A 819 -46.58 55.87 -19.69
C THR A 819 -46.96 57.31 -19.34
N GLY A 820 -46.08 58.06 -18.68
CA GLY A 820 -46.28 59.49 -18.43
C GLY A 820 -46.40 60.32 -19.72
N ARG A 821 -45.60 60.03 -20.75
CA ARG A 821 -45.68 60.72 -22.05
C ARG A 821 -46.98 60.37 -22.81
N GLU A 822 -47.46 59.13 -22.73
CA GLU A 822 -48.78 58.76 -23.28
C GLU A 822 -49.93 59.45 -22.56
N GLU A 823 -49.88 59.59 -21.23
CA GLU A 823 -50.92 60.29 -20.47
C GLU A 823 -50.95 61.79 -20.80
N ALA A 824 -49.80 62.46 -20.83
CA ALA A 824 -49.69 63.86 -21.25
C ALA A 824 -50.20 64.10 -22.69
N ILE A 825 -49.89 63.20 -23.64
CA ILE A 825 -50.42 63.28 -25.01
C ILE A 825 -51.95 63.09 -25.04
N ARG A 826 -52.50 62.18 -24.22
CA ARG A 826 -53.96 61.97 -24.13
C ARG A 826 -54.68 63.18 -23.54
N GLU A 827 -54.06 63.88 -22.59
CA GLU A 827 -54.59 65.10 -21.97
C GLU A 827 -54.56 66.29 -22.93
N ALA A 828 -53.43 66.57 -23.58
CA ALA A 828 -53.32 67.63 -24.59
C ALA A 828 -54.27 67.41 -25.80
N VAL A 829 -54.44 66.15 -26.23
CA VAL A 829 -55.42 65.80 -27.29
C VAL A 829 -56.87 65.92 -26.81
N ALA A 830 -57.14 65.88 -25.51
CA ALA A 830 -58.45 66.16 -24.95
C ALA A 830 -58.76 67.67 -24.91
N GLU A 831 -57.80 68.52 -24.49
CA GLU A 831 -57.94 69.98 -24.52
C GLU A 831 -58.14 70.51 -25.94
N ALA A 832 -57.26 70.15 -26.89
CA ALA A 832 -57.37 70.57 -28.29
C ALA A 832 -58.70 70.15 -28.94
N ARG A 833 -59.29 69.02 -28.52
CA ARG A 833 -60.64 68.59 -28.94
C ARG A 833 -61.78 69.37 -28.28
N GLY A 834 -61.57 69.91 -27.08
CA GLY A 834 -62.49 70.84 -26.42
C GLY A 834 -62.52 72.18 -27.16
N GLU A 835 -61.35 72.79 -27.36
CA GLU A 835 -61.21 74.07 -28.07
C GLU A 835 -61.77 74.01 -29.49
N ALA A 836 -61.46 72.95 -30.25
CA ALA A 836 -62.01 72.73 -31.58
C ALA A 836 -63.55 72.58 -31.60
N GLN A 837 -64.15 72.01 -30.55
CA GLN A 837 -65.62 71.95 -30.43
C GLN A 837 -66.24 73.31 -30.11
N GLU A 838 -65.58 74.15 -29.31
CA GLU A 838 -66.05 75.52 -29.08
C GLU A 838 -65.90 76.41 -30.31
N ALA A 839 -64.78 76.33 -31.03
CA ALA A 839 -64.57 77.04 -32.29
C ALA A 839 -65.62 76.64 -33.34
N ALA A 840 -65.90 75.33 -33.49
CA ALA A 840 -66.98 74.83 -34.35
C ALA A 840 -68.38 75.25 -33.88
N GLY A 841 -68.57 75.51 -32.58
CA GLY A 841 -69.79 76.09 -32.02
C GLY A 841 -69.98 77.56 -32.42
N ARG A 842 -68.94 78.37 -32.27
CA ARG A 842 -68.93 79.80 -32.63
C ARG A 842 -69.15 79.99 -34.14
N ALA A 843 -68.38 79.29 -34.98
CA ALA A 843 -68.52 79.32 -36.44
C ALA A 843 -69.88 78.80 -36.95
N ARG A 844 -70.59 77.97 -36.17
CA ARG A 844 -71.99 77.59 -36.47
C ARG A 844 -72.98 78.69 -36.13
N MET A 845 -72.82 79.37 -34.99
CA MET A 845 -73.65 80.53 -34.63
C MET A 845 -73.49 81.66 -35.64
N GLU A 846 -72.26 81.96 -36.08
CA GLU A 846 -71.97 82.96 -37.11
C GLU A 846 -72.54 82.60 -38.47
N LYS A 847 -72.49 81.31 -38.87
CA LYS A 847 -73.17 80.86 -40.09
C LYS A 847 -74.69 80.88 -39.97
N GLU A 848 -75.25 80.67 -38.77
CA GLU A 848 -76.70 80.80 -38.56
C GLU A 848 -77.17 82.27 -38.55
N THR A 849 -76.37 83.21 -38.03
CA THR A 849 -76.68 84.65 -38.14
C THR A 849 -76.47 85.17 -39.56
N ALA A 850 -75.42 84.76 -40.26
CA ALA A 850 -75.19 85.08 -41.67
C ALA A 850 -76.34 84.56 -42.56
N LEU A 851 -76.74 83.29 -42.41
CA LEU A 851 -77.88 82.73 -43.15
C LEU A 851 -79.21 83.44 -42.83
N ARG A 852 -79.39 83.99 -41.62
CA ARG A 852 -80.55 84.83 -41.29
C ARG A 852 -80.50 86.20 -41.98
N ALA A 853 -79.32 86.81 -42.12
CA ALA A 853 -79.14 88.06 -42.86
C ALA A 853 -79.29 87.86 -44.39
N GLU A 854 -78.78 86.75 -44.93
CA GLU A 854 -79.02 86.33 -46.31
C GLU A 854 -80.51 86.04 -46.54
N LEU A 855 -81.21 85.40 -45.59
CA LEU A 855 -82.65 85.17 -45.68
C LEU A 855 -83.48 86.47 -45.64
N GLU A 856 -83.09 87.51 -44.89
CA GLU A 856 -83.79 88.80 -44.95
C GLU A 856 -83.49 89.56 -46.25
N THR A 857 -82.22 89.64 -46.69
CA THR A 857 -81.90 90.28 -47.98
C THR A 857 -82.50 89.53 -49.18
N ALA A 858 -82.64 88.20 -49.08
CA ALA A 858 -83.42 87.38 -50.02
C ALA A 858 -84.94 87.62 -49.89
N ARG A 859 -85.48 87.84 -48.68
CA ARG A 859 -86.88 88.28 -48.49
C ARG A 859 -87.13 89.64 -49.12
N GLU A 860 -86.17 90.56 -49.12
CA GLU A 860 -86.36 91.90 -49.71
C GLU A 860 -86.26 91.89 -51.24
N LYS A 861 -85.35 91.10 -51.80
CA LYS A 861 -85.37 90.77 -53.25
C LYS A 861 -86.65 89.98 -53.61
N GLY A 862 -87.11 89.10 -52.73
CA GLY A 862 -88.36 88.34 -52.85
C GLY A 862 -89.62 89.20 -52.77
N LYS A 863 -89.66 90.26 -51.95
CA LYS A 863 -90.78 91.23 -51.91
C LYS A 863 -90.98 91.92 -53.27
N ARG A 864 -89.94 92.00 -54.13
CA ARG A 864 -90.04 92.51 -55.51
C ARG A 864 -90.48 91.48 -56.55
N SER A 865 -90.49 90.17 -56.23
CA SER A 865 -91.09 89.12 -57.09
C SER A 865 -92.40 88.53 -56.56
N ALA A 866 -92.72 88.73 -55.27
CA ALA A 866 -94.01 88.38 -54.66
C ALA A 866 -95.20 89.21 -55.21
N ALA A 867 -94.92 90.29 -55.94
CA ALA A 867 -95.92 90.99 -56.76
C ALA A 867 -96.34 90.20 -58.02
N ALA A 868 -95.48 89.29 -58.52
CA ALA A 868 -95.72 88.46 -59.71
C ALA A 868 -96.07 86.99 -59.39
N ALA A 869 -95.79 86.51 -58.18
CA ALA A 869 -96.10 85.14 -57.74
C ALA A 869 -97.42 85.02 -56.93
N ARG A 870 -98.25 86.08 -56.89
CA ARG A 870 -99.53 86.07 -56.16
C ARG A 870 -100.65 85.30 -56.88
N GLU A 871 -100.41 84.83 -58.11
CA GLU A 871 -101.33 84.04 -58.94
C GLU A 871 -101.01 82.53 -59.00
N LEU A 872 -99.87 82.10 -58.45
CA LEU A 872 -99.54 80.69 -58.17
C LEU A 872 -99.36 80.52 -56.65
N ARG A 873 -100.40 80.81 -55.86
CA ARG A 873 -101.59 79.97 -55.61
C ARG A 873 -101.24 78.74 -54.77
N ALA A 874 -102.00 78.55 -53.70
CA ALA A 874 -101.70 77.64 -52.61
C ALA A 874 -101.46 76.18 -53.03
N GLU A 875 -100.37 75.59 -52.54
CA GLU A 875 -100.29 74.16 -52.23
C GLU A 875 -99.16 73.83 -51.23
N LEU A 876 -99.40 72.80 -50.40
CA LEU A 876 -98.46 71.94 -49.64
C LEU A 876 -97.58 72.52 -48.50
N SER A 877 -97.62 71.80 -47.37
CA SER A 877 -97.18 72.20 -46.01
C SER A 877 -96.29 71.15 -45.29
N SER A 878 -95.55 71.57 -44.22
CA SER A 878 -95.23 70.83 -42.93
C SER A 878 -93.88 70.05 -42.61
N THR A 879 -93.51 69.98 -41.29
CA THR A 879 -92.61 69.02 -40.48
C THR A 879 -91.07 69.24 -40.21
N LYS A 880 -90.30 68.56 -39.29
CA LYS A 880 -90.43 68.28 -37.79
C LYS A 880 -89.19 67.67 -36.93
N ARG A 881 -87.97 68.27 -36.81
CA ARG A 881 -87.01 68.20 -35.61
C ARG A 881 -86.26 66.85 -35.10
N PRO A 882 -85.33 66.81 -34.05
CA PRO A 882 -84.17 65.81 -33.80
C PRO A 882 -83.67 65.35 -32.31
N ALA A 883 -82.48 64.65 -32.09
CA ALA A 883 -81.36 64.69 -30.97
C ALA A 883 -81.01 63.65 -29.74
N LYS A 884 -79.72 63.61 -29.12
CA LYS A 884 -79.10 63.24 -27.69
C LYS A 884 -77.81 62.26 -27.32
N ARG A 885 -77.25 62.09 -26.03
CA ARG A 885 -75.82 61.58 -25.52
C ARG A 885 -75.52 61.16 -23.95
N SER A 886 -74.51 60.29 -23.46
CA SER A 886 -73.88 60.09 -22.02
C SER A 886 -72.65 59.05 -21.68
N THR A 887 -71.86 59.03 -20.50
CA THR A 887 -70.60 58.16 -20.10
C THR A 887 -69.88 58.13 -18.60
N LYS A 888 -69.21 57.04 -18.00
CA LYS A 888 -67.91 56.87 -17.07
C LYS A 888 -67.68 55.66 -15.97
N PRO A 889 -66.44 55.31 -15.36
CA PRO A 889 -66.04 54.14 -14.40
C PRO A 889 -65.03 54.29 -13.11
N VAL A 890 -64.47 53.22 -12.39
CA VAL A 890 -63.64 53.19 -11.05
C VAL A 890 -62.64 51.95 -10.63
N ARG A 891 -61.93 51.83 -9.41
CA ARG A 891 -60.78 50.88 -8.89
C ARG A 891 -60.69 50.47 -7.31
N LEU A 892 -59.89 49.44 -6.76
CA LEU A 892 -59.20 49.33 -5.35
C LEU A 892 -58.23 48.09 -4.90
N GLU A 893 -57.57 48.02 -3.66
CA GLU A 893 -56.34 47.23 -3.10
C GLU A 893 -56.49 45.95 -2.08
N ALA A 894 -55.60 45.23 -1.25
CA ALA A 894 -54.35 45.36 -0.33
C ALA A 894 -53.50 44.03 0.18
N ALA A 895 -52.87 43.87 1.44
CA ALA A 895 -51.64 42.97 1.84
C ALA A 895 -51.42 42.17 3.27
N PRO A 896 -50.29 41.40 3.64
CA PRO A 896 -50.02 40.35 4.79
C PRO A 896 -48.68 40.31 5.75
N GLU A 897 -48.42 39.34 6.75
CA GLU A 897 -47.06 38.76 7.37
C GLU A 897 -46.92 37.62 8.58
N PRO A 898 -46.09 37.58 9.74
CA PRO A 898 -45.12 36.48 10.31
C PRO A 898 -45.14 36.01 11.88
N VAL A 899 -44.31 35.21 12.72
CA VAL A 899 -43.22 34.07 12.85
C VAL A 899 -42.86 33.54 14.37
N VAL A 900 -42.16 32.37 14.72
CA VAL A 900 -41.74 31.85 16.15
C VAL A 900 -40.66 30.65 16.40
N LYS A 901 -40.17 30.24 17.66
CA LYS A 901 -39.16 29.11 18.15
C LYS A 901 -39.36 28.55 19.67
N LEU A 902 -38.71 27.63 20.50
CA LEU A 902 -37.45 26.72 20.77
C LEU A 902 -37.75 25.32 21.56
N PRO A 903 -37.14 24.56 22.61
CA PRO A 903 -35.96 24.52 23.63
C PRO A 903 -35.17 23.10 24.00
N SER A 904 -34.83 22.65 25.29
CA SER A 904 -33.79 21.55 25.74
C SER A 904 -34.12 20.30 26.69
N GLY A 905 -33.24 19.25 26.81
CA GLY A 905 -33.07 18.29 27.99
C GLY A 905 -33.06 16.71 27.85
N GLY A 906 -32.20 15.95 28.60
CA GLY A 906 -32.40 14.50 28.98
C GLY A 906 -31.28 13.42 28.77
N LYS A 907 -30.99 12.54 29.76
CA LYS A 907 -30.04 11.38 29.66
C LYS A 907 -30.67 10.13 29.00
N GLY A 908 -30.67 10.08 27.67
CA GLY A 908 -31.14 8.91 26.90
C GLY A 908 -30.94 9.02 25.39
N ASN A 909 -30.00 9.85 24.94
CA ASN A 909 -29.91 10.33 23.55
C ASN A 909 -28.65 9.89 22.79
N LEU A 910 -27.74 9.13 23.41
CA LEU A 910 -26.56 8.60 22.71
C LEU A 910 -26.96 7.41 21.85
N VAL A 911 -26.83 7.55 20.53
CA VAL A 911 -27.13 6.53 19.53
C VAL A 911 -25.85 6.24 18.75
N GLU A 912 -25.55 4.96 18.54
CA GLU A 912 -24.43 4.57 17.67
C GLU A 912 -24.92 4.53 16.22
N ASP A 913 -24.57 5.56 15.46
CA ASP A 913 -24.84 5.66 14.03
C ASP A 913 -23.81 4.83 13.23
N PRO A 914 -24.22 3.99 12.27
CA PRO A 914 -23.29 3.17 11.49
C PRO A 914 -22.23 3.96 10.70
N ARG A 915 -22.52 5.21 10.30
CA ARG A 915 -21.63 6.08 9.53
C ARG A 915 -20.87 7.07 10.41
N LEU A 916 -21.54 7.70 11.37
CA LEU A 916 -20.99 8.79 12.20
C LEU A 916 -20.50 8.33 13.59
N GLY A 917 -20.84 7.11 14.01
CA GLY A 917 -20.48 6.57 15.32
C GLY A 917 -21.35 7.10 16.46
N PRO A 918 -20.85 7.18 17.70
CA PRO A 918 -21.67 7.55 18.86
C PRO A 918 -22.04 9.04 18.84
N ILE A 919 -23.29 9.37 18.52
CA ILE A 919 -23.85 10.73 18.42
C ILE A 919 -25.01 10.96 19.40
N TYR A 920 -25.14 12.17 19.94
CA TYR A 920 -26.23 12.55 20.84
C TYR A 920 -27.36 13.25 20.06
N ARG A 921 -28.57 12.66 20.04
CA ARG A 921 -29.77 13.24 19.41
C ARG A 921 -30.34 14.49 20.09
N LYS A 922 -29.84 14.84 21.28
CA LYS A 922 -30.09 16.09 22.01
C LYS A 922 -28.85 16.43 22.83
N ALA A 923 -28.53 17.71 22.98
CA ALA A 923 -27.39 18.17 23.76
C ALA A 923 -27.34 17.52 25.16
N PRO A 924 -26.23 16.86 25.54
CA PRO A 924 -26.04 16.31 26.89
C PRO A 924 -25.87 17.43 27.91
N ALA A 925 -26.13 17.14 29.18
CA ALA A 925 -25.93 18.10 30.28
C ALA A 925 -24.45 18.44 30.55
N GLU A 926 -23.53 17.56 30.11
CA GLU A 926 -22.09 17.78 30.14
C GLU A 926 -21.58 17.88 28.70
N VAL A 927 -21.21 19.10 28.29
CA VAL A 927 -20.59 19.40 26.99
C VAL A 927 -19.10 19.68 27.22
N ASP A 928 -18.26 19.27 26.27
CA ASP A 928 -16.84 19.64 26.22
C ASP A 928 -16.64 20.80 25.26
N ASP A 929 -15.71 21.70 25.57
CA ASP A 929 -15.34 22.78 24.66
C ASP A 929 -14.48 22.24 23.51
N LEU A 930 -15.13 21.77 22.45
CA LEU A 930 -14.46 21.24 21.27
C LEU A 930 -13.59 22.28 20.55
N ALA A 931 -13.73 23.58 20.84
CA ALA A 931 -12.86 24.63 20.29
C ALA A 931 -11.43 24.61 20.88
N ARG A 932 -11.18 23.84 21.96
CA ARG A 932 -9.81 23.51 22.41
C ARG A 932 -9.05 22.57 21.46
N LEU A 933 -9.71 22.01 20.44
CA LEU A 933 -9.05 21.25 19.36
C LEU A 933 -8.54 22.22 18.29
N GLN A 934 -7.26 22.09 17.93
CA GLN A 934 -6.58 23.00 17.00
C GLN A 934 -7.25 22.97 15.62
N GLY A 935 -7.79 24.11 15.17
CA GLY A 935 -8.52 24.22 13.91
C GLY A 935 -10.05 24.08 14.05
N VAL A 936 -10.59 23.79 15.24
CA VAL A 936 -12.03 23.92 15.54
C VAL A 936 -12.33 25.34 16.00
N GLY A 937 -12.70 26.22 15.07
CA GLY A 937 -13.30 27.51 15.43
C GLY A 937 -14.75 27.36 15.92
N GLU A 938 -15.32 28.39 16.53
CA GLU A 938 -16.71 28.38 17.03
C GLU A 938 -17.74 27.86 16.01
N VAL A 939 -17.61 28.25 14.73
CA VAL A 939 -18.52 27.81 13.66
C VAL A 939 -18.46 26.29 13.46
N ILE A 940 -17.28 25.69 13.57
CA ILE A 940 -17.08 24.24 13.45
C ILE A 940 -17.56 23.53 14.73
N CYS A 941 -17.33 24.13 15.90
CA CYS A 941 -17.86 23.64 17.17
C CYS A 941 -19.40 23.58 17.15
N ARG A 942 -20.07 24.65 16.68
CA ARG A 942 -21.53 24.69 16.50
C ARG A 942 -22.03 23.62 15.52
N ARG A 943 -21.37 23.43 14.37
CA ARG A 943 -21.75 22.37 13.42
C ARG A 943 -21.51 20.94 13.97
N LEU A 944 -20.44 20.72 14.74
CA LEU A 944 -20.23 19.45 15.46
C LEU A 944 -21.37 19.19 16.45
N HIS A 945 -21.79 20.21 17.19
CA HIS A 945 -22.93 20.15 18.10
C HIS A 945 -24.26 19.88 17.35
N GLU A 946 -24.46 20.45 16.15
CA GLU A 946 -25.63 20.19 15.29
C GLU A 946 -25.67 18.72 14.80
N VAL A 947 -24.50 18.12 14.49
CA VAL A 947 -24.35 16.69 14.15
C VAL A 947 -24.44 15.76 15.39
N GLY A 948 -24.55 16.32 16.60
CA GLY A 948 -24.69 15.56 17.85
C GLY A 948 -23.37 15.16 18.52
N ILE A 949 -22.26 15.75 18.14
CA ILE A 949 -20.93 15.54 18.74
C ILE A 949 -20.69 16.67 19.74
N TYR A 950 -20.70 16.36 21.04
CA TYR A 950 -20.59 17.35 22.13
C TYR A 950 -19.45 17.06 23.12
N THR A 951 -18.74 15.93 22.97
CA THR A 951 -17.72 15.50 23.94
C THR A 951 -16.47 14.93 23.26
N TYR A 952 -15.30 15.16 23.85
CA TYR A 952 -14.04 14.52 23.46
C TYR A 952 -14.17 12.99 23.48
N ARG A 953 -15.01 12.45 24.36
CA ARG A 953 -15.30 11.00 24.48
C ARG A 953 -15.85 10.39 23.18
N GLN A 954 -16.55 11.19 22.37
CA GLN A 954 -17.02 10.78 21.04
C GLN A 954 -15.88 10.88 20.00
N VAL A 955 -15.19 12.03 19.96
CA VAL A 955 -14.06 12.31 19.03
C VAL A 955 -12.95 11.26 19.13
N VAL A 956 -12.65 10.78 20.34
CA VAL A 956 -11.64 9.75 20.59
C VAL A 956 -12.01 8.36 20.04
N LYS A 957 -13.32 8.05 19.99
CA LYS A 957 -13.87 6.75 19.55
C LYS A 957 -14.00 6.61 18.03
N TRP A 958 -13.90 7.69 17.26
CA TRP A 958 -13.95 7.65 15.80
C TRP A 958 -12.87 6.70 15.25
N ARG A 959 -13.23 5.87 14.27
CA ARG A 959 -12.26 5.12 13.44
C ARG A 959 -12.07 5.86 12.11
N ALA A 960 -11.19 5.36 11.25
CA ALA A 960 -10.90 6.02 9.96
C ALA A 960 -12.15 6.27 9.10
N ALA A 961 -13.16 5.39 9.16
CA ALA A 961 -14.44 5.57 8.48
C ALA A 961 -15.25 6.75 9.02
N GLN A 962 -15.45 6.85 10.34
CA GLN A 962 -16.19 7.97 10.94
C GLN A 962 -15.48 9.31 10.71
N VAL A 963 -14.13 9.32 10.70
CA VAL A 963 -13.35 10.54 10.39
C VAL A 963 -13.59 11.02 8.96
N ARG A 964 -13.74 10.11 7.98
CA ARG A 964 -14.10 10.45 6.61
C ARG A 964 -15.52 11.01 6.55
N ALA A 965 -16.51 10.24 7.02
CA ALA A 965 -17.92 10.62 6.99
C ALA A 965 -18.19 11.98 7.67
N ILE A 966 -17.63 12.23 8.86
CA ILE A 966 -17.79 13.51 9.57
C ILE A 966 -17.03 14.65 8.87
N SER A 967 -15.90 14.35 8.22
CA SER A 967 -15.18 15.35 7.42
C SER A 967 -15.85 15.66 6.08
N GLU A 968 -16.67 14.77 5.55
CA GLU A 968 -17.48 14.97 4.34
C GLU A 968 -18.73 15.78 4.69
N GLU A 969 -19.49 15.35 5.70
CA GLU A 969 -20.70 16.02 6.23
C GLU A 969 -20.43 17.50 6.58
N LEU A 970 -19.34 17.76 7.31
CA LEU A 970 -18.95 19.11 7.72
C LEU A 970 -18.17 19.89 6.65
N LYS A 971 -17.91 19.27 5.48
CA LYS A 971 -17.11 19.80 4.36
C LYS A 971 -15.70 20.28 4.77
N LEU A 972 -15.04 19.50 5.63
CA LEU A 972 -13.75 19.82 6.27
C LEU A 972 -12.50 19.30 5.53
N GLY A 973 -12.62 18.69 4.34
CA GLY A 973 -11.47 18.40 3.46
C GLY A 973 -10.33 17.57 4.10
N GLY A 974 -10.66 16.61 4.96
CA GLY A 974 -9.71 15.78 5.69
C GLY A 974 -9.02 16.45 6.88
N ARG A 975 -9.37 17.70 7.22
CA ARG A 975 -8.74 18.50 8.29
C ARG A 975 -8.71 17.79 9.64
N ILE A 976 -9.76 17.04 9.99
CA ILE A 976 -9.87 16.22 11.20
C ILE A 976 -8.66 15.26 11.37
N ARG A 977 -8.16 14.70 10.27
CA ARG A 977 -6.99 13.81 10.25
C ARG A 977 -5.67 14.60 10.23
N ARG A 978 -5.61 15.70 9.46
CA ARG A 978 -4.43 16.55 9.27
C ARG A 978 -4.03 17.27 10.56
N ASP A 979 -5.00 17.93 11.19
CA ASP A 979 -4.84 18.71 12.43
C ASP A 979 -4.88 17.79 13.67
N GLY A 980 -4.97 16.47 13.47
CA GLY A 980 -4.74 15.45 14.51
C GLY A 980 -5.79 15.40 15.62
N TRP A 981 -7.04 15.83 15.37
CA TRP A 981 -8.06 16.05 16.40
C TRP A 981 -8.29 14.85 17.33
N GLN A 982 -8.17 13.61 16.82
CA GLN A 982 -8.25 12.41 17.68
C GLN A 982 -7.15 12.35 18.74
N LYS A 983 -5.90 12.69 18.39
CA LYS A 983 -4.76 12.67 19.32
C LYS A 983 -4.91 13.78 20.35
N GLN A 984 -5.35 14.97 19.93
CA GLN A 984 -5.63 16.10 20.82
C GLN A 984 -6.81 15.81 21.75
N ALA A 985 -7.91 15.24 21.24
CA ALA A 985 -9.04 14.81 22.04
C ALA A 985 -8.66 13.70 23.05
N ARG A 986 -7.70 12.82 22.75
CA ARG A 986 -7.16 11.83 23.72
C ARG A 986 -6.41 12.51 24.86
N ALA A 987 -5.68 13.59 24.59
CA ALA A 987 -5.02 14.40 25.61
C ALA A 987 -6.05 15.16 26.47
N LEU A 988 -6.96 15.92 25.85
CA LEU A 988 -8.01 16.68 26.53
C LEU A 988 -8.99 15.79 27.30
N HIS A 989 -9.29 14.58 26.81
CA HIS A 989 -10.04 13.57 27.54
C HIS A 989 -9.31 13.12 28.81
N ARG A 990 -8.00 12.84 28.72
CA ARG A 990 -7.19 12.44 29.88
C ARG A 990 -7.10 13.58 30.91
N GLU A 991 -6.96 14.83 30.44
CA GLU A 991 -6.97 16.05 31.25
C GLU A 991 -8.30 16.23 32.01
N LYS A 992 -9.45 16.17 31.30
CA LYS A 992 -10.77 16.44 31.89
C LYS A 992 -11.36 15.28 32.69
N TYR A 993 -11.11 14.03 32.28
CA TYR A 993 -11.75 12.83 32.86
C TYR A 993 -10.80 11.92 33.66
N GLY A 994 -9.51 12.28 33.79
CA GLY A 994 -8.53 11.58 34.63
C GLY A 994 -8.15 10.15 34.21
N ARG A 995 -8.83 9.58 33.22
CA ARG A 995 -8.65 8.20 32.73
C ARG A 995 -8.20 8.20 31.28
N ALA A 996 -7.30 7.28 30.94
CA ALA A 996 -7.06 6.94 29.54
C ALA A 996 -8.37 6.39 28.91
N PRO A 997 -8.74 6.86 27.71
CA PRO A 997 -9.97 6.46 27.02
C PRO A 997 -9.91 5.06 26.40
#